data_AF-A0A1G0K0J3-F1
#
_entry.id   AF-A0A1G0K0J3-F1
#
_cell.length_a   1.000
_cell.length_b   1.000
_cell.length_c   1.000
_cell.angle_alpha   90.00
_cell.angle_beta   90.00
_cell.angle_gamma   90.00
#
_symmetry.space_group_name_H-M   'P 1'
#
loop_
_entity.id
_entity.type
_entity.pdbx_description
1 polymer ?
#
loop_
_entity_poly.entity_id
_entity_poly.type
_entity_poly.pdbx_seq_one_letter_code
_entity_poly.pdbx_strand_id
1 'polypeptide(L)'
;MLSLHLVRHFRPLAALALVLLLGACDQATEPPAATTQARPVERSAPTPAVEDVPAADTVFLNGYVYTADAERTVAQAIAVRGDRIVFVGSNSDARAFVGDQTRIIGLDGKMMLPGLHDTHVHVLGLVQPDACDLNSEPLPLEQLSTRVKACLGQYPLTDGWLMVNQWNFAAGNQPGAQLPTLRAALDAASKKVPILLRGNDGHHAAVNSAALKRAADSQGRRVGLSDRTLESHFAAYREYIGVGADGNPNGALSEGARLLVNPPDLWGFTQIDPAQMPLVSRVLAWSGITSVQDAATSPSVLPLFETLAAHHEMNFRLTATLYPELGAYRAADSGAIRIADVLADLRRSRAQYADHPLIKATAAKIFIDGVLEGNPYNDPPTLPNAAVLRPYRQPLFKTTTKEPGIEITGYVDLDKEPCRTVQTQAGRYTSAAQVKKFRGQHGFHPRQCEVNYGRLEHDETFIRNFMHALAEDGFSIHAHAIGDRAVRVAVANFAELRREFGRHTAPYTIAHAQLIHPDDRRRIGALGLYVAFTFSWMSPNPAYDLLVTPFISRVRDMSDLYDPASYVMRNAYPVQSVLKAGGVIVAGSDAPVDTRDPRPFFHMALAVSRANESGLVFNAAERISIHDAIAAYTRNAAAALQQGNLTGTLAVGRKADLIVLNQNIVELAERGEFARLAATQVVTTIFNGQTVFEAN
;
A
#
# COMPACT_ATOMS: atom_id res chain seq x y z
N MET A 1 -17.90 32.93 39.94
CA MET A 1 -17.92 34.41 39.78
C MET A 1 -17.96 34.67 38.27
N LEU A 2 -19.05 35.25 37.73
CA LEU A 2 -19.24 36.69 37.49
C LEU A 2 -18.16 37.27 36.54
N SER A 3 -18.45 37.92 35.41
CA SER A 3 -19.71 38.26 34.70
C SER A 3 -19.43 38.28 33.17
N LEU A 4 -20.33 38.06 32.20
CA LEU A 4 -21.75 38.40 31.98
C LEU A 4 -22.01 39.85 31.51
N HIS A 5 -22.23 40.02 30.19
CA HIS A 5 -23.05 41.01 29.45
C HIS A 5 -23.34 40.37 28.06
N LEU A 6 -24.56 40.22 27.52
CA LEU A 6 -25.59 41.19 27.08
C LEU A 6 -25.12 42.08 25.89
N VAL A 7 -25.89 42.35 24.81
CA VAL A 7 -27.19 41.86 24.26
C VAL A 7 -27.30 42.40 22.78
N ARG A 8 -28.18 42.07 21.80
CA ARG A 8 -29.57 41.57 21.69
C ARG A 8 -29.82 40.84 20.33
N HIS A 9 -31.09 40.66 19.92
CA HIS A 9 -31.55 40.02 18.68
C HIS A 9 -31.80 41.00 17.50
N PHE A 10 -31.99 40.46 16.29
CA PHE A 10 -32.88 41.02 15.27
C PHE A 10 -33.61 39.92 14.44
N ARG A 11 -34.95 40.02 14.37
CA ARG A 11 -35.91 39.27 13.52
C ARG A 11 -37.32 39.83 13.83
N PRO A 12 -38.33 39.65 12.97
CA PRO A 12 -38.33 39.48 11.52
C PRO A 12 -39.13 40.62 10.84
N LEU A 13 -39.39 40.53 9.53
CA LEU A 13 -40.60 41.12 8.93
C LEU A 13 -40.93 40.38 7.63
N ALA A 14 -42.23 40.30 7.31
CA ALA A 14 -42.74 39.70 6.08
C ALA A 14 -43.68 40.70 5.38
N ALA A 15 -43.77 40.63 4.06
CA ALA A 15 -44.73 41.37 3.27
C ALA A 15 -45.31 40.44 2.18
N LEU A 16 -46.62 40.58 1.92
CA LEU A 16 -47.39 39.74 1.01
C LEU A 16 -47.85 40.59 -0.19
N ALA A 17 -47.81 40.05 -1.40
CA ALA A 17 -48.47 40.63 -2.56
C ALA A 17 -49.02 39.52 -3.46
N LEU A 18 -50.20 39.76 -4.05
CA LEU A 18 -51.02 38.80 -4.77
C LEU A 18 -51.70 39.50 -5.96
N VAL A 19 -51.76 38.85 -7.12
CA VAL A 19 -52.74 38.97 -8.23
C VAL A 19 -52.18 38.22 -9.45
N LEU A 20 -52.91 37.62 -10.40
CA LEU A 20 -54.24 36.97 -10.55
C LEU A 20 -54.56 37.03 -12.05
N LEU A 21 -54.83 35.88 -12.70
CA LEU A 21 -55.49 35.63 -14.00
C LEU A 21 -55.27 34.12 -14.27
N LEU A 22 -56.24 33.19 -14.45
CA LEU A 22 -57.54 33.16 -15.16
C LEU A 22 -57.37 33.31 -16.69
N GLY A 23 -57.81 32.39 -17.57
CA GLY A 23 -58.44 31.04 -17.46
C GLY A 23 -58.12 30.25 -18.75
N ALA A 24 -58.83 29.21 -19.23
CA ALA A 24 -60.01 28.44 -18.78
C ALA A 24 -60.01 27.07 -19.53
N CYS A 25 -60.40 25.95 -18.89
CA CYS A 25 -61.65 25.18 -19.12
C CYS A 25 -61.66 24.11 -20.24
N ASP A 26 -62.62 23.18 -20.09
CA ASP A 26 -63.08 22.10 -20.99
C ASP A 26 -62.15 20.88 -21.23
N GLN A 27 -62.66 19.64 -21.26
CA GLN A 27 -64.01 19.13 -20.97
C GLN A 27 -63.94 17.67 -20.45
N ALA A 28 -65.02 17.17 -19.84
CA ALA A 28 -65.11 15.82 -19.27
C ALA A 28 -66.23 14.98 -19.92
N THR A 29 -66.07 13.66 -19.95
CA THR A 29 -67.08 12.69 -20.44
C THR A 29 -67.12 11.44 -19.58
N GLU A 30 -68.28 11.14 -18.99
CA GLU A 30 -68.54 9.89 -18.24
C GLU A 30 -69.03 8.75 -19.15
N PRO A 31 -68.70 7.49 -18.84
CA PRO A 31 -69.47 6.31 -19.26
C PRO A 31 -70.46 5.84 -18.17
N PRO A 32 -71.56 5.17 -18.52
CA PRO A 32 -72.74 5.02 -17.66
C PRO A 32 -72.67 3.89 -16.62
N ALA A 33 -73.57 3.98 -15.63
CA ALA A 33 -73.74 2.99 -14.57
C ALA A 33 -74.23 1.62 -15.07
N ALA A 34 -73.74 0.54 -14.45
CA ALA A 34 -74.17 -0.84 -14.67
C ALA A 34 -74.76 -1.45 -13.38
N THR A 35 -75.79 -2.29 -13.54
CA THR A 35 -76.59 -2.83 -12.43
C THR A 35 -75.83 -3.83 -11.56
N THR A 36 -76.06 -3.76 -10.24
CA THR A 36 -75.61 -4.77 -9.28
C THR A 36 -76.31 -6.12 -9.47
N GLN A 37 -75.54 -7.17 -9.70
CA GLN A 37 -75.93 -8.56 -9.46
C GLN A 37 -74.96 -9.19 -8.46
N ALA A 38 -75.48 -9.82 -7.42
CA ALA A 38 -74.66 -10.52 -6.44
C ALA A 38 -74.08 -11.81 -7.04
N ARG A 39 -72.76 -11.97 -6.98
CA ARG A 39 -72.09 -13.26 -7.23
C ARG A 39 -71.85 -14.01 -5.91
N PRO A 40 -71.74 -15.35 -5.93
CA PRO A 40 -71.53 -16.14 -4.71
C PRO A 40 -70.18 -15.83 -4.05
N VAL A 41 -70.08 -16.09 -2.74
CA VAL A 41 -68.81 -16.09 -2.02
C VAL A 41 -67.98 -17.29 -2.49
N GLU A 42 -66.99 -17.05 -3.34
CA GLU A 42 -65.95 -18.03 -3.60
C GLU A 42 -65.15 -18.29 -2.31
N ARG A 43 -64.84 -19.55 -2.04
CA ARG A 43 -64.01 -19.92 -0.88
C ARG A 43 -62.61 -19.35 -1.07
N SER A 44 -62.05 -18.78 -0.02
CA SER A 44 -60.65 -18.35 0.02
C SER A 44 -59.75 -19.48 -0.50
N ALA A 45 -58.95 -19.17 -1.52
CA ALA A 45 -57.86 -20.06 -1.92
C ALA A 45 -56.98 -20.37 -0.69
N PRO A 46 -56.43 -21.59 -0.56
CA PRO A 46 -55.51 -21.88 0.53
C PRO A 46 -54.33 -20.91 0.47
N THR A 47 -53.94 -20.39 1.63
CA THR A 47 -52.67 -19.66 1.81
C THR A 47 -51.56 -20.47 1.13
N PRO A 48 -50.62 -19.84 0.39
CA PRO A 48 -49.44 -20.55 -0.07
C PRO A 48 -48.82 -21.30 1.10
N ALA A 49 -48.53 -22.59 0.91
CA ALA A 49 -47.74 -23.31 1.89
C ALA A 49 -46.43 -22.54 2.06
N VAL A 50 -46.05 -22.27 3.31
CA VAL A 50 -44.73 -21.71 3.60
C VAL A 50 -43.73 -22.71 3.03
N GLU A 51 -42.95 -22.31 2.03
CA GLU A 51 -41.84 -23.14 1.57
C GLU A 51 -40.97 -23.45 2.78
N ASP A 52 -40.57 -24.71 2.94
CA ASP A 52 -39.87 -25.19 4.12
C ASP A 52 -38.42 -24.66 4.10
N VAL A 53 -38.28 -23.38 4.47
CA VAL A 53 -37.02 -22.64 4.53
C VAL A 53 -36.10 -23.41 5.49
N PRO A 54 -35.06 -24.09 5.00
CA PRO A 54 -34.37 -25.04 5.87
C PRO A 54 -33.65 -24.28 7.00
N ALA A 55 -33.48 -24.93 8.15
CA ALA A 55 -32.75 -24.32 9.27
C ALA A 55 -31.33 -23.86 8.84
N ALA A 56 -30.83 -22.82 9.48
CA ALA A 56 -29.45 -22.38 9.39
C ALA A 56 -28.61 -23.03 10.49
N ASP A 57 -27.30 -23.19 10.27
CA ASP A 57 -26.40 -23.74 11.28
C ASP A 57 -26.08 -22.68 12.35
N THR A 58 -26.07 -21.40 11.98
CA THR A 58 -25.93 -20.28 12.90
C THR A 58 -26.77 -19.08 12.47
N VAL A 59 -27.44 -18.43 13.42
CA VAL A 59 -28.20 -17.18 13.23
C VAL A 59 -27.67 -16.14 14.20
N PHE A 60 -27.19 -15.02 13.66
CA PHE A 60 -26.74 -13.86 14.41
C PHE A 60 -27.89 -12.84 14.48
N LEU A 61 -28.19 -12.35 15.69
CA LEU A 61 -29.30 -11.43 15.97
C LEU A 61 -28.82 -10.16 16.68
N ASN A 62 -29.62 -9.10 16.62
CA ASN A 62 -29.42 -7.84 17.36
C ASN A 62 -28.10 -7.11 17.03
N GLY A 63 -27.60 -7.20 15.79
CA GLY A 63 -26.40 -6.48 15.35
C GLY A 63 -26.70 -5.20 14.58
N TYR A 64 -25.64 -4.41 14.36
CA TYR A 64 -25.58 -3.41 13.28
C TYR A 64 -24.90 -4.08 12.09
N VAL A 65 -25.68 -4.80 11.26
CA VAL A 65 -25.15 -5.64 10.17
C VAL A 65 -25.02 -4.79 8.91
N TYR A 66 -23.87 -4.13 8.72
CA TYR A 66 -23.60 -3.27 7.57
C TYR A 66 -23.19 -4.11 6.36
N THR A 67 -23.99 -4.11 5.31
CA THR A 67 -23.86 -5.07 4.20
C THR A 67 -22.73 -4.78 3.23
N ALA A 68 -22.22 -3.54 3.24
CA ALA A 68 -21.29 -2.99 2.25
C ALA A 68 -21.79 -3.02 0.78
N ASP A 69 -23.10 -3.15 0.56
CA ASP A 69 -23.70 -2.94 -0.76
C ASP A 69 -23.65 -1.46 -1.23
N ALA A 70 -24.04 -1.21 -2.47
CA ALA A 70 -23.97 0.13 -3.07
C ALA A 70 -24.79 1.18 -2.28
N GLU A 71 -25.98 0.77 -1.81
CA GLU A 71 -26.94 1.59 -1.05
C GLU A 71 -26.56 1.75 0.43
N ARG A 72 -25.50 1.08 0.89
CA ARG A 72 -24.94 1.13 2.26
C ARG A 72 -25.94 0.59 3.30
N THR A 73 -26.69 -0.45 2.96
CA THR A 73 -27.78 -0.97 3.81
C THR A 73 -27.28 -1.53 5.15
N VAL A 74 -28.15 -1.44 6.16
CA VAL A 74 -27.93 -1.97 7.51
C VAL A 74 -29.09 -2.89 7.87
N ALA A 75 -28.76 -4.15 8.18
CA ALA A 75 -29.66 -5.16 8.69
C ALA A 75 -29.47 -5.37 10.20
N GLN A 76 -30.36 -6.15 10.82
CA GLN A 76 -30.31 -6.50 12.24
C GLN A 76 -29.77 -7.91 12.49
N ALA A 77 -29.95 -8.79 11.50
CA ALA A 77 -29.69 -10.22 11.61
C ALA A 77 -29.17 -10.82 10.30
N ILE A 78 -28.47 -11.94 10.44
CA ILE A 78 -27.89 -12.72 9.34
C ILE A 78 -27.87 -14.21 9.71
N ALA A 79 -28.20 -15.08 8.76
CA ALA A 79 -28.19 -16.53 8.95
C ALA A 79 -27.20 -17.21 7.99
N VAL A 80 -26.52 -18.24 8.48
CA VAL A 80 -25.46 -18.97 7.79
C VAL A 80 -25.74 -20.47 7.78
N ARG A 81 -25.59 -21.13 6.63
CA ARG A 81 -25.59 -22.59 6.49
C ARG A 81 -24.37 -23.03 5.68
N GLY A 82 -23.62 -24.01 6.21
CA GLY A 82 -22.30 -24.38 5.70
C GLY A 82 -21.42 -23.15 5.55
N ASP A 83 -20.89 -22.94 4.35
CA ASP A 83 -20.07 -21.77 4.04
C ASP A 83 -20.85 -20.55 3.51
N ARG A 84 -22.19 -20.54 3.55
CA ARG A 84 -23.03 -19.53 2.86
C ARG A 84 -23.97 -18.76 3.77
N ILE A 85 -24.11 -17.48 3.45
CA ILE A 85 -25.18 -16.62 3.95
C ILE A 85 -26.50 -17.05 3.29
N VAL A 86 -27.52 -17.39 4.09
CA VAL A 86 -28.85 -17.80 3.63
C VAL A 86 -29.95 -16.77 3.94
N PHE A 87 -29.69 -15.83 4.85
CA PHE A 87 -30.59 -14.70 5.16
C PHE A 87 -29.78 -13.46 5.56
N VAL A 88 -30.28 -12.27 5.22
CA VAL A 88 -29.85 -10.97 5.76
C VAL A 88 -31.12 -10.11 5.90
N GLY A 89 -31.38 -9.52 7.07
CA GLY A 89 -32.59 -8.73 7.28
C GLY A 89 -32.92 -8.41 8.74
N SER A 90 -34.20 -8.49 9.10
CA SER A 90 -34.70 -8.13 10.43
C SER A 90 -34.53 -9.26 11.47
N ASN A 91 -34.61 -8.88 12.76
CA ASN A 91 -34.64 -9.83 13.88
C ASN A 91 -35.91 -10.69 13.95
N SER A 92 -37.02 -10.30 13.32
CA SER A 92 -38.24 -11.14 13.28
C SER A 92 -38.09 -12.24 12.24
N ASP A 93 -37.65 -11.89 11.04
CA ASP A 93 -37.74 -12.77 9.88
C ASP A 93 -36.59 -13.80 9.89
N ALA A 94 -35.45 -13.45 10.51
CA ALA A 94 -34.38 -14.39 10.82
C ALA A 94 -34.84 -15.60 11.65
N ARG A 95 -35.96 -15.52 12.38
CA ARG A 95 -36.51 -16.64 13.15
C ARG A 95 -37.04 -17.77 12.28
N ALA A 96 -37.40 -17.50 11.02
CA ALA A 96 -37.77 -18.53 10.05
C ALA A 96 -36.60 -19.46 9.68
N PHE A 97 -35.36 -19.09 10.02
CA PHE A 97 -34.14 -19.87 9.77
C PHE A 97 -33.65 -20.61 11.03
N VAL A 98 -34.40 -20.58 12.13
CA VAL A 98 -34.04 -21.23 13.41
C VAL A 98 -34.76 -22.57 13.53
N GLY A 99 -33.98 -23.66 13.58
CA GLY A 99 -34.45 -25.00 13.95
C GLY A 99 -33.69 -25.56 15.16
N ASP A 100 -34.01 -26.80 15.55
CA ASP A 100 -33.56 -27.43 16.80
C ASP A 100 -32.04 -27.53 16.99
N GLN A 101 -31.24 -27.36 15.94
CA GLN A 101 -29.77 -27.42 15.97
C GLN A 101 -29.08 -26.08 15.64
N THR A 102 -29.86 -25.02 15.39
CA THR A 102 -29.32 -23.69 15.02
C THR A 102 -28.64 -23.02 16.21
N ARG A 103 -27.33 -22.70 16.10
CA ARG A 103 -26.65 -21.85 17.08
C ARG A 103 -27.15 -20.41 16.96
N ILE A 104 -27.85 -19.89 17.96
CA ILE A 104 -28.25 -18.48 18.01
C ILE A 104 -27.15 -17.68 18.72
N ILE A 105 -26.71 -16.58 18.10
CA ILE A 105 -25.68 -15.68 18.64
C ILE A 105 -26.24 -14.26 18.75
N GLY A 106 -26.21 -13.68 19.95
CA GLY A 106 -26.48 -12.26 20.15
C GLY A 106 -25.25 -11.42 19.80
N LEU A 107 -25.46 -10.37 19.00
CA LEU A 107 -24.40 -9.38 18.69
C LEU A 107 -24.44 -8.18 19.66
N ASP A 108 -25.49 -8.01 20.45
CA ASP A 108 -25.64 -6.95 21.47
C ASP A 108 -25.32 -5.53 20.95
N GLY A 109 -25.86 -5.19 19.78
CA GLY A 109 -25.65 -3.91 19.09
C GLY A 109 -24.29 -3.76 18.40
N LYS A 110 -23.39 -4.76 18.49
CA LYS A 110 -22.08 -4.72 17.82
C LYS A 110 -22.24 -4.69 16.30
N MET A 111 -21.26 -4.04 15.65
CA MET A 111 -21.21 -3.92 14.21
C MET A 111 -20.70 -5.21 13.58
N MET A 112 -21.35 -5.67 12.52
CA MET A 112 -20.86 -6.73 11.65
C MET A 112 -20.57 -6.18 10.25
N LEU A 113 -19.49 -6.66 9.64
CA LEU A 113 -19.05 -6.37 8.28
C LEU A 113 -18.76 -7.68 7.51
N PRO A 114 -18.67 -7.63 6.16
CA PRO A 114 -17.92 -8.63 5.41
C PRO A 114 -16.47 -8.70 5.93
N GLY A 115 -15.88 -9.89 5.91
CA GLY A 115 -14.45 -10.05 6.16
C GLY A 115 -13.61 -9.22 5.19
N LEU A 116 -12.52 -8.66 5.69
CA LEU A 116 -11.76 -7.65 4.95
C LEU A 116 -10.85 -8.28 3.89
N HIS A 117 -10.59 -7.51 2.86
CA HIS A 117 -9.66 -7.81 1.78
C HIS A 117 -8.49 -6.83 1.83
N ASP A 118 -7.27 -7.33 1.96
CA ASP A 118 -6.07 -6.55 1.73
C ASP A 118 -5.63 -6.71 0.26
N THR A 119 -5.50 -5.62 -0.49
CA THR A 119 -5.12 -5.64 -1.92
C THR A 119 -3.64 -5.30 -2.17
N HIS A 120 -2.85 -5.08 -1.12
CA HIS A 120 -1.40 -4.99 -1.21
C HIS A 120 -0.77 -5.33 0.14
N VAL A 121 -0.21 -6.54 0.25
CA VAL A 121 0.47 -7.00 1.47
C VAL A 121 1.56 -8.00 1.07
N HIS A 122 2.64 -8.08 1.85
CA HIS A 122 3.64 -9.14 1.73
C HIS A 122 3.38 -10.14 2.85
N VAL A 123 2.64 -11.21 2.55
CA VAL A 123 1.96 -12.08 3.52
C VAL A 123 2.95 -12.81 4.44
N LEU A 124 4.12 -13.17 3.91
CA LEU A 124 5.22 -13.78 4.68
C LEU A 124 6.00 -12.78 5.55
N GLY A 125 5.76 -11.46 5.40
CA GLY A 125 6.35 -10.43 6.26
C GLY A 125 5.57 -10.20 7.56
N LEU A 126 4.30 -10.62 7.62
CA LEU A 126 3.37 -10.41 8.75
C LEU A 126 3.83 -11.10 10.05
N VAL A 127 4.69 -12.11 9.94
CA VAL A 127 5.26 -12.84 11.08
C VAL A 127 6.73 -12.45 11.24
N GLN A 128 7.20 -12.35 12.48
CA GLN A 128 8.63 -12.16 12.75
C GLN A 128 9.37 -13.49 12.58
N PRO A 129 10.34 -13.60 11.64
CA PRO A 129 11.17 -14.79 11.49
C PRO A 129 12.14 -14.92 12.67
N ASP A 130 12.67 -16.11 12.92
CA ASP A 130 13.74 -16.33 13.91
C ASP A 130 15.10 -15.84 13.40
N ALA A 131 15.23 -14.53 13.27
CA ALA A 131 16.39 -13.83 12.77
C ALA A 131 16.55 -12.47 13.46
N CYS A 132 17.73 -11.84 13.32
CA CYS A 132 17.96 -10.50 13.82
C CYS A 132 16.96 -9.50 13.22
N ASP A 133 16.29 -8.74 14.07
CA ASP A 133 15.23 -7.81 13.69
C ASP A 133 15.38 -6.50 14.49
N LEU A 134 15.12 -5.37 13.83
CA LEU A 134 15.17 -4.04 14.44
C LEU A 134 13.77 -3.45 14.64
N ASN A 135 12.70 -4.18 14.31
CA ASN A 135 11.31 -3.83 14.60
C ASN A 135 10.90 -2.39 14.18
N SER A 136 11.48 -1.88 13.09
CA SER A 136 11.23 -0.52 12.59
C SER A 136 11.67 0.60 13.58
N GLU A 137 12.49 0.26 14.58
CA GLU A 137 12.96 1.19 15.60
C GLU A 137 13.95 2.23 15.00
N PRO A 138 13.75 3.54 15.23
CA PRO A 138 14.64 4.59 14.74
C PRO A 138 15.90 4.70 15.61
N LEU A 139 16.82 3.75 15.46
CA LEU A 139 18.02 3.61 16.29
C LEU A 139 19.18 4.53 15.84
N PRO A 140 19.70 5.44 16.70
CA PRO A 140 20.96 6.14 16.48
C PRO A 140 22.12 5.18 16.16
N LEU A 141 23.07 5.59 15.33
CA LEU A 141 24.13 4.72 14.79
C LEU A 141 24.94 3.96 15.87
N GLU A 142 25.20 4.56 17.04
CA GLU A 142 25.84 3.92 18.19
C GLU A 142 24.96 2.83 18.85
N GLN A 143 23.64 3.01 18.88
CA GLN A 143 22.69 2.02 19.38
C GLN A 143 22.47 0.89 18.36
N LEU A 144 22.35 1.25 17.08
CA LEU A 144 22.29 0.34 15.94
C LEU A 144 23.51 -0.59 15.91
N SER A 145 24.72 -0.03 16.04
CA SER A 145 25.96 -0.82 16.14
C SER A 145 25.93 -1.81 17.32
N THR A 146 25.37 -1.40 18.47
CA THR A 146 25.27 -2.25 19.66
C THR A 146 24.27 -3.39 19.46
N ARG A 147 23.07 -3.12 18.93
CA ARG A 147 22.03 -4.14 18.66
C ARG A 147 22.50 -5.15 17.61
N VAL A 148 23.07 -4.68 16.50
CA VAL A 148 23.62 -5.55 15.44
C VAL A 148 24.78 -6.41 15.95
N LYS A 149 25.61 -5.87 16.85
CA LYS A 149 26.69 -6.64 17.49
C LYS A 149 26.17 -7.74 18.43
N ALA A 150 25.07 -7.51 19.14
CA ALA A 150 24.44 -8.54 19.96
C ALA A 150 23.89 -9.70 19.09
N CYS A 151 23.24 -9.38 17.97
CA CYS A 151 22.72 -10.39 17.04
C CYS A 151 23.77 -11.39 16.54
N LEU A 152 25.03 -10.96 16.34
CA LEU A 152 26.14 -11.84 15.92
C LEU A 152 26.46 -12.99 16.90
N GLY A 153 25.99 -12.90 18.15
CA GLY A 153 26.12 -13.97 19.15
C GLY A 153 24.81 -14.68 19.50
N GLN A 154 23.69 -14.30 18.86
CA GLN A 154 22.35 -14.79 19.18
C GLN A 154 21.70 -15.55 18.00
N TYR A 155 21.90 -15.08 16.77
CA TYR A 155 21.23 -15.62 15.58
C TYR A 155 22.22 -16.34 14.64
N PRO A 156 21.76 -17.36 13.88
CA PRO A 156 22.58 -18.04 12.89
C PRO A 156 22.98 -17.12 11.72
N LEU A 157 24.00 -17.52 10.96
CA LEU A 157 24.47 -16.80 9.77
C LEU A 157 24.07 -17.54 8.49
N THR A 158 23.18 -16.97 7.68
CA THR A 158 22.81 -17.52 6.36
C THR A 158 23.97 -17.32 5.38
N ASP A 159 24.57 -18.40 4.86
CA ASP A 159 25.77 -18.37 4.01
C ASP A 159 26.94 -17.53 4.55
N GLY A 160 27.05 -17.46 5.88
CA GLY A 160 28.05 -16.66 6.59
C GLY A 160 27.76 -15.15 6.63
N TRP A 161 26.55 -14.71 6.26
CA TRP A 161 26.06 -13.35 6.46
C TRP A 161 25.26 -13.20 7.75
N LEU A 162 25.33 -12.04 8.39
CA LEU A 162 24.27 -11.60 9.29
C LEU A 162 23.26 -10.79 8.48
N MET A 163 22.06 -11.35 8.31
CA MET A 163 20.91 -10.66 7.73
C MET A 163 20.09 -10.05 8.86
N VAL A 164 19.80 -8.75 8.76
CA VAL A 164 19.05 -8.00 9.78
C VAL A 164 17.80 -7.41 9.13
N ASN A 165 16.64 -7.67 9.74
CA ASN A 165 15.33 -7.26 9.23
C ASN A 165 14.86 -5.92 9.81
N GLN A 166 13.92 -5.28 9.11
CA GLN A 166 13.12 -4.17 9.64
C GLN A 166 13.97 -2.99 10.17
N TRP A 167 15.06 -2.67 9.47
CA TRP A 167 15.81 -1.45 9.72
C TRP A 167 15.00 -0.25 9.25
N ASN A 168 14.73 0.69 10.15
CA ASN A 168 14.12 1.97 9.78
C ASN A 168 15.14 2.78 8.97
N PHE A 169 14.98 2.86 7.64
CA PHE A 169 15.88 3.63 6.78
C PHE A 169 15.65 5.14 6.90
N ALA A 170 14.42 5.55 7.23
CA ALA A 170 13.99 6.94 7.26
C ALA A 170 14.43 7.70 8.53
N ALA A 171 14.57 7.03 9.66
CA ALA A 171 14.86 7.64 10.96
C ALA A 171 15.90 6.88 11.79
N GLY A 172 16.65 7.61 12.64
CA GLY A 172 17.77 7.08 13.45
C GLY A 172 19.13 7.14 12.76
N ASN A 173 19.18 7.28 11.44
CA ASN A 173 20.41 7.18 10.64
C ASN A 173 21.28 8.46 10.59
N GLN A 174 21.11 9.38 11.55
CA GLN A 174 21.92 10.59 11.67
C GLN A 174 23.41 10.25 11.86
N PRO A 175 24.35 10.90 11.14
CA PRO A 175 25.79 10.74 11.34
C PRO A 175 26.23 11.04 12.78
N GLY A 176 26.73 10.01 13.48
CA GLY A 176 27.24 10.12 14.84
C GLY A 176 28.65 10.70 14.90
N ALA A 177 29.01 11.33 16.03
CA ALA A 177 30.34 11.90 16.23
C ALA A 177 31.46 10.85 16.30
N GLN A 178 31.13 9.60 16.66
CA GLN A 178 32.04 8.46 16.62
C GLN A 178 31.80 7.56 15.40
N LEU A 179 30.54 7.44 14.97
CA LEU A 179 30.11 6.62 13.83
C LEU A 179 29.49 7.50 12.73
N PRO A 180 30.30 8.16 11.88
CA PRO A 180 29.82 9.16 10.92
C PRO A 180 29.09 8.57 9.70
N THR A 181 28.96 7.25 9.59
CA THR A 181 28.32 6.56 8.45
C THR A 181 27.72 5.22 8.88
N LEU A 182 26.71 4.73 8.15
CA LEU A 182 26.14 3.38 8.31
C LEU A 182 27.22 2.29 8.23
N ARG A 183 28.12 2.39 7.25
CA ARG A 183 29.29 1.49 7.11
C ARG A 183 30.14 1.48 8.37
N ALA A 184 30.42 2.64 8.97
CA ALA A 184 31.22 2.73 10.19
C ALA A 184 30.52 2.08 11.40
N ALA A 185 29.20 2.26 11.53
CA ALA A 185 28.41 1.61 12.58
C ALA A 185 28.39 0.07 12.44
N LEU A 186 28.19 -0.43 11.23
CA LEU A 186 28.16 -1.88 10.97
C LEU A 186 29.57 -2.49 11.03
N ASP A 187 30.61 -1.75 10.64
CA ASP A 187 32.02 -2.12 10.85
C ASP A 187 32.40 -2.18 12.35
N ALA A 188 31.80 -1.35 13.20
CA ALA A 188 32.00 -1.37 14.65
C ALA A 188 31.31 -2.56 15.32
N ALA A 189 30.23 -3.08 14.72
CA ALA A 189 29.68 -4.39 15.06
C ALA A 189 30.59 -5.54 14.59
N SER A 190 30.97 -5.57 13.31
CA SER A 190 31.99 -6.50 12.79
C SER A 190 32.60 -6.05 11.46
N LYS A 191 33.92 -6.22 11.31
CA LYS A 191 34.65 -6.11 10.03
C LYS A 191 34.95 -7.47 9.37
N LYS A 192 34.45 -8.57 9.95
CA LYS A 192 34.73 -9.96 9.49
C LYS A 192 33.52 -10.60 8.83
N VAL A 193 32.37 -10.54 9.50
CA VAL A 193 31.09 -11.07 8.99
C VAL A 193 30.50 -10.01 8.06
N PRO A 194 30.10 -10.34 6.82
CA PRO A 194 29.32 -9.43 5.99
C PRO A 194 27.93 -9.24 6.62
N ILE A 195 27.54 -7.98 6.81
CA ILE A 195 26.26 -7.59 7.43
C ILE A 195 25.43 -6.84 6.38
N LEU A 196 24.15 -7.19 6.27
CA LEU A 196 23.15 -6.41 5.53
C LEU A 196 21.94 -6.13 6.43
N LEU A 197 21.61 -4.85 6.57
CA LEU A 197 20.30 -4.40 7.07
C LEU A 197 19.34 -4.30 5.90
N ARG A 198 18.19 -4.97 5.97
CA ARG A 198 17.06 -4.81 5.05
C ARG A 198 16.19 -3.67 5.57
N GLY A 199 15.96 -2.65 4.74
CA GLY A 199 15.02 -1.57 5.04
C GLY A 199 13.63 -2.11 5.31
N ASN A 200 12.90 -1.48 6.23
CA ASN A 200 11.49 -1.77 6.49
C ASN A 200 10.61 -1.51 5.25
N ASP A 201 11.05 -0.65 4.33
CA ASP A 201 10.43 -0.34 3.03
C ASP A 201 10.59 -1.43 1.94
N GLY A 202 11.52 -2.36 2.09
CA GLY A 202 11.87 -3.29 1.01
C GLY A 202 12.59 -2.67 -0.19
N HIS A 203 12.94 -1.38 -0.17
CA HIS A 203 13.66 -0.65 -1.23
C HIS A 203 15.09 -0.23 -0.83
N HIS A 204 15.36 -0.02 0.46
CA HIS A 204 16.67 0.35 0.98
C HIS A 204 17.43 -0.81 1.67
N ALA A 205 18.75 -0.65 1.80
CA ALA A 205 19.61 -1.49 2.63
C ALA A 205 20.85 -0.74 3.16
N ALA A 206 21.46 -1.25 4.22
CA ALA A 206 22.73 -0.76 4.74
C ALA A 206 23.75 -1.90 4.96
N VAL A 207 25.01 -1.69 4.57
CA VAL A 207 26.06 -2.73 4.54
C VAL A 207 27.41 -2.29 5.14
N ASN A 208 28.17 -3.25 5.66
CA ASN A 208 29.52 -3.04 6.20
C ASN A 208 30.64 -3.25 5.17
N SER A 209 31.90 -2.99 5.56
CA SER A 209 33.07 -3.18 4.67
C SER A 209 33.33 -4.64 4.28
N ALA A 210 32.82 -5.63 5.04
CA ALA A 210 32.92 -7.04 4.68
C ALA A 210 31.93 -7.42 3.56
N ALA A 211 30.72 -6.85 3.58
CA ALA A 211 29.72 -6.98 2.52
C ALA A 211 30.11 -6.19 1.26
N LEU A 212 30.63 -4.96 1.37
CA LEU A 212 31.11 -4.18 0.21
C LEU A 212 32.21 -4.91 -0.60
N LYS A 213 33.05 -5.74 0.05
CA LYS A 213 34.06 -6.61 -0.60
C LYS A 213 33.46 -7.78 -1.39
N ARG A 214 32.18 -8.12 -1.18
CA ARG A 214 31.47 -9.16 -1.94
C ARG A 214 30.93 -8.64 -3.28
N ALA A 215 31.03 -7.33 -3.55
CA ALA A 215 30.45 -6.75 -4.76
C ALA A 215 31.05 -7.34 -6.04
N ALA A 216 30.18 -7.80 -6.94
CA ALA A 216 30.55 -8.43 -8.21
C ALA A 216 30.08 -7.59 -9.40
N ASP A 217 30.90 -7.54 -10.45
CA ASP A 217 30.55 -6.86 -11.70
C ASP A 217 29.57 -7.67 -12.56
N SER A 218 29.20 -7.15 -13.74
CA SER A 218 28.31 -7.81 -14.70
C SER A 218 28.84 -9.12 -15.29
N GLN A 219 30.08 -9.51 -14.99
CA GLN A 219 30.68 -10.81 -15.33
C GLN A 219 30.75 -11.75 -14.10
N GLY A 220 30.13 -11.37 -12.98
CA GLY A 220 30.18 -12.13 -11.71
C GLY A 220 31.52 -12.04 -10.98
N ARG A 221 32.46 -11.20 -11.45
CA ARG A 221 33.81 -11.11 -10.87
C ARG A 221 33.76 -10.21 -9.64
N ARG A 222 34.21 -10.72 -8.49
CA ARG A 222 34.24 -9.97 -7.23
C ARG A 222 35.34 -8.90 -7.27
N VAL A 223 34.96 -7.68 -7.63
CA VAL A 223 35.85 -6.50 -7.69
C VAL A 223 35.78 -5.63 -6.43
N GLY A 224 34.71 -5.77 -5.63
CA GLY A 224 34.46 -4.96 -4.43
C GLY A 224 33.96 -3.54 -4.76
N LEU A 225 33.16 -2.95 -3.87
CA LEU A 225 32.57 -1.63 -4.05
C LEU A 225 33.37 -0.55 -3.28
N SER A 226 34.06 0.32 -4.02
CA SER A 226 34.78 1.51 -3.54
C SER A 226 34.50 2.69 -4.48
N ASP A 227 35.00 3.88 -4.12
CA ASP A 227 35.12 5.06 -4.99
C ASP A 227 35.50 4.72 -6.46
N ARG A 228 36.59 3.98 -6.66
CA ARG A 228 37.17 3.67 -7.98
C ARG A 228 36.34 2.66 -8.78
N THR A 229 35.72 1.68 -8.11
CA THR A 229 34.83 0.74 -8.80
C THR A 229 33.44 1.33 -9.03
N LEU A 230 33.00 2.28 -8.21
CA LEU A 230 31.79 3.07 -8.42
C LEU A 230 31.90 3.92 -9.70
N GLU A 231 33.01 4.63 -9.89
CA GLU A 231 33.28 5.41 -11.11
C GLU A 231 33.71 4.55 -12.34
N SER A 232 33.59 3.22 -12.27
CA SER A 232 33.92 2.32 -13.40
C SER A 232 32.94 1.15 -13.54
N HIS A 233 33.12 0.09 -12.75
CA HIS A 233 32.36 -1.16 -12.84
C HIS A 233 30.88 -0.99 -12.44
N PHE A 234 30.58 -0.01 -11.57
CA PHE A 234 29.23 0.24 -11.04
C PHE A 234 28.67 1.63 -11.42
N ALA A 235 29.21 2.28 -12.47
CA ALA A 235 28.84 3.65 -12.84
C ALA A 235 27.34 3.84 -13.13
N ALA A 236 26.64 2.79 -13.57
CA ALA A 236 25.19 2.77 -13.76
C ALA A 236 24.38 2.89 -12.45
N TYR A 237 24.96 2.48 -11.31
CA TYR A 237 24.36 2.43 -9.98
C TYR A 237 24.77 3.64 -9.09
N ARG A 238 25.51 4.62 -9.62
CA ARG A 238 26.06 5.80 -8.90
C ARG A 238 25.03 6.72 -8.21
N GLU A 239 23.75 6.54 -8.51
CA GLU A 239 22.61 7.26 -7.92
C GLU A 239 21.97 6.45 -6.78
N TYR A 240 22.12 5.13 -6.79
CA TYR A 240 21.54 4.19 -5.82
C TYR A 240 22.49 3.83 -4.66
N ILE A 241 23.67 4.47 -4.60
CA ILE A 241 24.75 4.16 -3.66
C ILE A 241 25.11 5.42 -2.88
N GLY A 242 24.94 5.38 -1.56
CA GLY A 242 25.30 6.50 -0.68
C GLY A 242 26.81 6.62 -0.53
N VAL A 243 27.31 7.85 -0.57
CA VAL A 243 28.75 8.17 -0.41
C VAL A 243 28.97 9.22 0.68
N GLY A 244 30.17 9.20 1.27
CA GLY A 244 30.66 10.26 2.14
C GLY A 244 31.35 11.38 1.35
N ALA A 245 31.71 12.46 2.05
CA ALA A 245 32.41 13.63 1.50
C ALA A 245 33.78 13.31 0.85
N ASP A 246 34.32 12.11 1.10
CA ASP A 246 35.54 11.56 0.52
C ASP A 246 35.30 10.78 -0.78
N GLY A 247 34.04 10.60 -1.20
CA GLY A 247 33.63 9.82 -2.36
C GLY A 247 33.50 8.31 -2.10
N ASN A 248 33.78 7.83 -0.89
CA ASN A 248 33.68 6.40 -0.61
C ASN A 248 32.23 5.97 -0.31
N PRO A 249 31.81 4.76 -0.75
CA PRO A 249 30.55 4.14 -0.35
C PRO A 249 30.38 4.13 1.19
N ASN A 250 29.33 4.78 1.67
CA ASN A 250 29.09 5.02 3.10
C ASN A 250 28.24 3.93 3.78
N GLY A 251 27.87 2.90 3.02
CA GLY A 251 27.10 1.75 3.48
C GLY A 251 25.65 1.74 2.99
N ALA A 252 25.05 2.87 2.61
CA ALA A 252 23.69 2.90 2.08
C ALA A 252 23.63 2.40 0.63
N LEU A 253 22.66 1.52 0.35
CA LEU A 253 22.33 0.99 -0.98
C LEU A 253 20.80 1.05 -1.17
N SER A 254 20.32 1.35 -2.37
CA SER A 254 18.90 1.29 -2.74
C SER A 254 18.70 0.45 -4.01
N GLU A 255 17.47 -0.04 -4.21
CA GLU A 255 17.06 -0.76 -5.43
C GLU A 255 18.01 -1.87 -5.85
N GLY A 256 18.28 -2.02 -7.15
CA GLY A 256 19.21 -3.02 -7.69
C GLY A 256 20.66 -2.88 -7.21
N ALA A 257 21.08 -1.76 -6.59
CA ALA A 257 22.42 -1.67 -6.00
C ALA A 257 22.58 -2.57 -4.77
N ARG A 258 21.47 -2.95 -4.11
CA ARG A 258 21.45 -3.90 -2.99
C ARG A 258 21.87 -5.31 -3.40
N LEU A 259 21.58 -5.70 -4.65
CA LEU A 259 21.98 -7.00 -5.20
C LEU A 259 23.47 -7.09 -5.51
N LEU A 260 24.16 -5.96 -5.77
CA LEU A 260 25.57 -5.96 -6.18
C LEU A 260 26.48 -6.71 -5.20
N VAL A 261 26.20 -6.63 -3.90
CA VAL A 261 26.99 -7.29 -2.83
C VAL A 261 26.71 -8.79 -2.69
N ASN A 262 25.81 -9.37 -3.49
CA ASN A 262 25.44 -10.79 -3.48
C ASN A 262 25.00 -11.33 -2.09
N PRO A 263 23.93 -10.76 -1.48
CA PRO A 263 23.32 -11.34 -0.28
C PRO A 263 22.60 -12.66 -0.61
N PRO A 264 22.39 -13.55 0.37
CA PRO A 264 21.71 -14.84 0.14
C PRO A 264 20.20 -14.70 -0.10
N ASP A 265 19.55 -13.71 0.53
CA ASP A 265 18.15 -13.35 0.29
C ASP A 265 17.99 -11.82 0.50
N LEU A 266 17.53 -11.10 -0.53
CA LEU A 266 17.28 -9.66 -0.44
C LEU A 266 15.94 -9.31 0.23
N TRP A 267 14.93 -10.16 0.10
CA TRP A 267 13.56 -9.88 0.55
C TRP A 267 13.25 -10.49 1.91
N GLY A 268 13.92 -11.58 2.28
CA GLY A 268 13.82 -12.26 3.56
C GLY A 268 12.66 -13.28 3.66
N PHE A 269 11.76 -13.32 2.69
CA PHE A 269 10.58 -14.19 2.69
C PHE A 269 10.91 -15.70 2.64
N THR A 270 12.13 -16.08 2.22
CA THR A 270 12.55 -17.50 2.22
C THR A 270 12.94 -18.02 3.61
N GLN A 271 13.02 -17.14 4.62
CA GLN A 271 13.53 -17.43 5.95
C GLN A 271 12.42 -17.67 7.00
N ILE A 272 11.15 -17.77 6.59
CA ILE A 272 10.08 -18.25 7.47
C ILE A 272 10.20 -19.77 7.66
N ASP A 273 10.16 -20.21 8.90
CA ASP A 273 9.98 -21.63 9.24
C ASP A 273 8.55 -22.06 8.86
N PRO A 274 8.34 -23.15 8.10
CA PRO A 274 7.01 -23.69 7.83
C PRO A 274 6.13 -23.86 9.09
N ALA A 275 6.71 -24.16 10.25
CA ALA A 275 5.98 -24.24 11.52
C ALA A 275 5.45 -22.88 12.03
N GLN A 276 5.95 -21.76 11.51
CA GLN A 276 5.43 -20.42 11.76
C GLN A 276 4.24 -20.05 10.83
N MET A 277 3.98 -20.78 9.74
CA MET A 277 2.91 -20.42 8.79
C MET A 277 1.51 -20.27 9.45
N PRO A 278 1.10 -21.05 10.47
CA PRO A 278 -0.16 -20.82 11.19
C PRO A 278 -0.23 -19.48 11.96
N LEU A 279 0.90 -18.80 12.21
CA LEU A 279 0.89 -17.41 12.73
C LEU A 279 0.36 -16.42 11.69
N VAL A 280 0.61 -16.64 10.39
CA VAL A 280 0.07 -15.80 9.30
C VAL A 280 -1.46 -15.80 9.35
N SER A 281 -2.05 -16.99 9.40
CA SER A 281 -3.50 -17.18 9.58
C SER A 281 -4.04 -16.50 10.85
N ARG A 282 -3.29 -16.56 11.96
CA ARG A 282 -3.70 -15.88 13.21
C ARG A 282 -3.64 -14.35 13.11
N VAL A 283 -2.61 -13.76 12.52
CA VAL A 283 -2.50 -12.30 12.33
C VAL A 283 -3.61 -11.78 11.41
N LEU A 284 -3.86 -12.46 10.28
CA LEU A 284 -4.90 -12.08 9.33
C LEU A 284 -6.30 -12.17 9.97
N ALA A 285 -6.63 -13.28 10.63
CA ALA A 285 -7.92 -13.43 11.30
C ALA A 285 -8.11 -12.48 12.49
N TRP A 286 -7.07 -12.19 13.28
CA TRP A 286 -7.12 -11.17 14.34
C TRP A 286 -7.36 -9.76 13.77
N SER A 287 -6.77 -9.45 12.60
CA SER A 287 -7.01 -8.21 11.86
C SER A 287 -8.37 -8.16 11.15
N GLY A 288 -9.13 -9.26 11.14
CA GLY A 288 -10.40 -9.38 10.40
C GLY A 288 -10.25 -9.57 8.89
N ILE A 289 -9.05 -9.90 8.40
CA ILE A 289 -8.73 -10.06 6.98
C ILE A 289 -8.95 -11.51 6.57
N THR A 290 -9.93 -11.73 5.68
CA THR A 290 -10.30 -13.06 5.15
C THR A 290 -9.82 -13.29 3.72
N SER A 291 -9.23 -12.28 3.08
CA SER A 291 -8.54 -12.44 1.80
C SER A 291 -7.40 -11.43 1.64
N VAL A 292 -6.35 -11.86 0.95
CA VAL A 292 -5.16 -11.05 0.68
C VAL A 292 -4.79 -11.14 -0.80
N GLN A 293 -4.24 -10.06 -1.32
CA GLN A 293 -3.38 -10.07 -2.49
C GLN A 293 -1.94 -9.98 -2.01
N ASP A 294 -1.23 -11.12 -2.04
CA ASP A 294 0.22 -11.08 -1.81
C ASP A 294 0.87 -10.35 -2.98
N ALA A 295 1.62 -9.30 -2.70
CA ALA A 295 1.89 -8.25 -3.67
C ALA A 295 3.12 -8.47 -4.57
N ALA A 296 3.95 -9.48 -4.28
CA ALA A 296 5.10 -9.88 -5.09
C ALA A 296 5.49 -11.34 -4.77
N THR A 297 4.59 -12.28 -5.07
CA THR A 297 4.74 -13.68 -4.67
C THR A 297 5.76 -14.39 -5.56
N SER A 298 6.90 -14.80 -5.01
CA SER A 298 7.78 -15.74 -5.72
C SER A 298 7.03 -17.07 -5.96
N PRO A 299 7.06 -17.66 -7.17
CA PRO A 299 6.56 -19.01 -7.40
C PRO A 299 7.12 -20.07 -6.43
N SER A 300 8.32 -19.87 -5.88
CA SER A 300 8.97 -20.81 -4.96
C SER A 300 8.34 -20.90 -3.57
N VAL A 301 7.55 -19.91 -3.12
CA VAL A 301 6.92 -19.92 -1.78
C VAL A 301 5.48 -20.41 -1.77
N LEU A 302 4.86 -20.62 -2.95
CA LEU A 302 3.48 -21.12 -3.06
C LEU A 302 3.24 -22.48 -2.34
N PRO A 303 4.19 -23.44 -2.32
CA PRO A 303 4.04 -24.70 -1.57
C PRO A 303 3.85 -24.53 -0.04
N LEU A 304 4.29 -23.41 0.54
CA LEU A 304 4.06 -23.12 1.97
C LEU A 304 2.57 -22.85 2.23
N PHE A 305 1.92 -22.08 1.35
CA PHE A 305 0.48 -21.82 1.41
C PHE A 305 -0.35 -23.06 1.05
N GLU A 306 0.12 -23.87 0.10
CA GLU A 306 -0.51 -25.15 -0.27
C GLU A 306 -0.50 -26.13 0.90
N THR A 307 0.61 -26.23 1.64
CA THR A 307 0.72 -27.05 2.85
C THR A 307 -0.21 -26.55 3.96
N LEU A 308 -0.24 -25.23 4.21
CA LEU A 308 -1.14 -24.61 5.18
C LEU A 308 -2.63 -24.83 4.83
N ALA A 309 -2.97 -24.85 3.54
CA ALA A 309 -4.31 -25.17 3.06
C ALA A 309 -4.66 -26.65 3.23
N ALA A 310 -3.72 -27.56 2.92
CA ALA A 310 -3.89 -29.00 3.06
C ALA A 310 -4.05 -29.45 4.53
N HIS A 311 -3.47 -28.72 5.48
CA HIS A 311 -3.68 -28.93 6.92
C HIS A 311 -4.98 -28.30 7.47
N HIS A 312 -5.77 -27.61 6.63
CA HIS A 312 -6.93 -26.80 7.01
C HIS A 312 -6.62 -25.62 7.95
N GLU A 313 -5.36 -25.19 8.03
CA GLU A 313 -4.90 -24.07 8.86
C GLU A 313 -4.96 -22.72 8.11
N MET A 314 -5.20 -22.71 6.80
CA MET A 314 -5.32 -21.50 5.98
C MET A 314 -6.73 -20.91 6.07
N ASN A 315 -6.89 -19.87 6.89
CA ASN A 315 -8.18 -19.21 7.17
C ASN A 315 -8.44 -17.95 6.32
N PHE A 316 -7.82 -17.86 5.15
CA PHE A 316 -7.92 -16.73 4.22
C PHE A 316 -7.83 -17.18 2.76
N ARG A 317 -8.23 -16.32 1.81
CA ARG A 317 -8.02 -16.55 0.36
C ARG A 317 -6.89 -15.71 -0.19
N LEU A 318 -5.87 -16.37 -0.73
CA LEU A 318 -4.68 -15.78 -1.35
C LEU A 318 -4.91 -15.52 -2.84
N THR A 319 -4.72 -14.28 -3.27
CA THR A 319 -4.44 -13.93 -4.67
C THR A 319 -2.93 -13.69 -4.77
N ALA A 320 -2.19 -14.65 -5.30
CA ALA A 320 -0.75 -14.53 -5.48
C ALA A 320 -0.45 -13.65 -6.69
N THR A 321 0.22 -12.51 -6.45
CA THR A 321 0.68 -11.61 -7.50
C THR A 321 2.08 -12.02 -7.91
N LEU A 322 2.18 -12.92 -8.88
CA LEU A 322 3.42 -13.59 -9.21
C LEU A 322 4.53 -12.60 -9.59
N TYR A 323 5.66 -12.71 -8.88
CA TYR A 323 6.89 -11.96 -9.14
C TYR A 323 8.10 -12.90 -9.07
N PRO A 324 8.48 -13.53 -10.19
CA PRO A 324 9.77 -14.20 -10.30
C PRO A 324 10.88 -13.16 -10.49
N GLU A 325 12.08 -13.42 -9.97
CA GLU A 325 13.23 -12.53 -10.10
C GLU A 325 13.64 -12.35 -11.57
N LEU A 326 13.20 -11.26 -12.21
CA LEU A 326 13.37 -11.02 -13.65
C LEU A 326 14.84 -11.06 -14.10
N GLY A 327 15.78 -10.75 -13.19
CA GLY A 327 17.21 -10.89 -13.41
C GLY A 327 17.67 -12.32 -13.76
N ALA A 328 17.00 -13.35 -13.24
CA ALA A 328 17.31 -14.76 -13.53
C ALA A 328 16.97 -15.19 -14.97
N TYR A 329 16.13 -14.42 -15.67
CA TYR A 329 15.67 -14.71 -17.04
C TYR A 329 16.49 -13.96 -18.10
N ARG A 330 17.54 -13.23 -17.70
CA ARG A 330 18.44 -12.53 -18.62
C ARG A 330 19.22 -13.53 -19.48
N ALA A 331 19.20 -13.33 -20.80
CA ALA A 331 20.00 -14.12 -21.73
C ALA A 331 21.49 -13.77 -21.60
N ALA A 332 22.37 -14.76 -21.59
CA ALA A 332 23.79 -14.60 -21.29
C ALA A 332 24.60 -13.91 -22.43
N ASP A 333 24.02 -13.80 -23.62
CA ASP A 333 24.61 -13.18 -24.82
C ASP A 333 24.32 -11.67 -24.93
N SER A 334 23.16 -11.25 -24.46
CA SER A 334 22.55 -9.95 -24.74
C SER A 334 22.11 -9.18 -23.48
N GLY A 335 22.05 -9.87 -22.33
CA GLY A 335 21.59 -9.30 -21.05
C GLY A 335 20.08 -9.00 -20.99
N ALA A 336 19.33 -9.23 -22.08
CA ALA A 336 17.90 -8.96 -22.19
C ALA A 336 17.07 -10.01 -21.40
N ILE A 337 16.04 -9.55 -20.69
CA ILE A 337 15.11 -10.41 -19.94
C ILE A 337 14.21 -11.15 -20.95
N ARG A 338 14.22 -12.48 -20.93
CA ARG A 338 13.41 -13.30 -21.84
C ARG A 338 11.96 -13.41 -21.34
N ILE A 339 11.12 -12.47 -21.78
CA ILE A 339 9.68 -12.39 -21.43
C ILE A 339 8.95 -13.74 -21.64
N ALA A 340 9.25 -14.47 -22.71
CA ALA A 340 8.61 -15.75 -23.00
C ALA A 340 8.89 -16.84 -21.93
N ASP A 341 10.09 -16.87 -21.37
CA ASP A 341 10.46 -17.78 -20.29
C ASP A 341 9.82 -17.36 -18.96
N VAL A 342 9.75 -16.05 -18.68
CA VAL A 342 9.00 -15.51 -17.52
C VAL A 342 7.53 -15.94 -17.61
N LEU A 343 6.87 -15.75 -18.75
CA LEU A 343 5.49 -16.20 -18.96
C LEU A 343 5.35 -17.73 -18.85
N ALA A 344 6.31 -18.51 -19.36
CA ALA A 344 6.28 -19.96 -19.20
C ALA A 344 6.27 -20.38 -17.72
N ASP A 345 6.94 -19.64 -16.85
CA ASP A 345 6.92 -19.86 -15.40
C ASP A 345 5.60 -19.42 -14.77
N LEU A 346 5.10 -18.22 -15.10
CA LEU A 346 3.81 -17.74 -14.60
C LEU A 346 2.65 -18.67 -14.99
N ARG A 347 2.66 -19.18 -16.23
CA ARG A 347 1.68 -20.14 -16.76
C ARG A 347 1.68 -21.45 -15.96
N ARG A 348 2.84 -21.94 -15.50
CA ARG A 348 2.91 -23.17 -14.67
C ARG A 348 2.27 -22.94 -13.30
N SER A 349 2.60 -21.86 -12.60
CA SER A 349 1.95 -21.52 -11.33
C SER A 349 0.44 -21.31 -11.49
N ARG A 350 0.01 -20.63 -12.57
CA ARG A 350 -1.42 -20.44 -12.86
C ARG A 350 -2.16 -21.76 -13.11
N ALA A 351 -1.52 -22.72 -13.79
CA ALA A 351 -2.10 -24.03 -14.05
C ALA A 351 -2.17 -24.90 -12.77
N GLN A 352 -1.13 -24.87 -11.93
CA GLN A 352 -1.08 -25.62 -10.67
C GLN A 352 -2.21 -25.23 -9.71
N TYR A 353 -2.56 -23.94 -9.63
CA TYR A 353 -3.60 -23.43 -8.74
C TYR A 353 -4.90 -23.03 -9.47
N ALA A 354 -5.18 -23.61 -10.63
CA ALA A 354 -6.36 -23.26 -11.44
C ALA A 354 -7.69 -23.57 -10.70
N ASP A 355 -7.78 -24.75 -10.07
CA ASP A 355 -8.96 -25.23 -9.36
C ASP A 355 -8.83 -25.14 -7.83
N HIS A 356 -7.77 -24.50 -7.30
CA HIS A 356 -7.50 -24.49 -5.86
C HIS A 356 -8.46 -23.53 -5.11
N PRO A 357 -9.20 -23.99 -4.08
CA PRO A 357 -10.31 -23.22 -3.50
C PRO A 357 -9.86 -21.96 -2.73
N LEU A 358 -8.60 -21.88 -2.31
CA LEU A 358 -8.07 -20.81 -1.46
C LEU A 358 -6.88 -20.02 -2.07
N ILE A 359 -6.34 -20.44 -3.22
CA ILE A 359 -5.13 -19.84 -3.82
C ILE A 359 -5.42 -19.57 -5.30
N LYS A 360 -5.20 -18.33 -5.75
CA LYS A 360 -5.25 -17.94 -7.16
C LYS A 360 -3.91 -17.40 -7.61
N ALA A 361 -3.29 -18.05 -8.59
CA ALA A 361 -2.06 -17.59 -9.25
C ALA A 361 -2.36 -16.88 -10.59
N THR A 362 -3.32 -15.95 -10.59
CA THR A 362 -3.87 -15.29 -11.79
C THR A 362 -3.47 -13.82 -11.94
N ALA A 363 -2.60 -13.31 -11.06
CA ALA A 363 -2.07 -11.95 -11.12
C ALA A 363 -0.54 -11.96 -11.27
N ALA A 364 0.01 -10.90 -11.84
CA ALA A 364 1.45 -10.69 -12.03
C ALA A 364 1.86 -9.28 -11.60
N LYS A 365 3.04 -9.17 -10.99
CA LYS A 365 3.61 -7.91 -10.49
C LYS A 365 4.52 -7.30 -11.54
N ILE A 366 4.48 -5.98 -11.66
CA ILE A 366 5.51 -5.19 -12.33
C ILE A 366 5.90 -4.00 -11.45
N PHE A 367 7.19 -3.70 -11.38
CA PHE A 367 7.71 -2.45 -10.83
C PHE A 367 7.97 -1.50 -12.00
N ILE A 368 7.35 -0.33 -11.97
CA ILE A 368 7.49 0.71 -13.00
C ILE A 368 8.64 1.65 -12.63
N ASP A 369 8.72 2.02 -11.35
CA ASP A 369 9.80 2.75 -10.70
C ASP A 369 10.08 2.17 -9.30
N GLY A 370 10.83 2.91 -8.48
CA GLY A 370 10.91 2.72 -7.03
C GLY A 370 10.47 3.99 -6.30
N VAL A 371 11.13 4.35 -5.20
CA VAL A 371 10.53 5.20 -4.14
C VAL A 371 10.97 6.68 -4.10
N LEU A 372 10.26 7.48 -3.27
CA LEU A 372 10.26 8.95 -3.32
C LEU A 372 11.17 9.65 -2.28
N GLU A 373 11.91 8.88 -1.49
CA GLU A 373 12.80 9.35 -0.44
C GLU A 373 14.23 9.57 -0.97
N GLY A 374 14.74 10.79 -0.80
CA GLY A 374 16.16 11.08 -0.91
C GLY A 374 16.85 10.98 0.45
N ASN A 375 18.17 10.79 0.47
CA ASN A 375 18.94 10.70 1.70
C ASN A 375 19.76 11.99 1.96
N PRO A 376 19.37 12.83 2.93
CA PRO A 376 20.03 14.09 3.26
C PRO A 376 21.34 13.94 4.05
N TYR A 377 21.65 12.72 4.53
CA TYR A 377 22.86 12.42 5.31
C TYR A 377 24.04 11.95 4.45
N ASN A 378 23.81 11.70 3.16
CA ASN A 378 24.84 11.41 2.17
C ASN A 378 25.47 12.73 1.67
N ASP A 379 26.71 12.70 1.19
CA ASP A 379 27.38 13.89 0.65
C ASP A 379 28.07 13.62 -0.71
N PRO A 380 27.44 13.96 -1.85
CA PRO A 380 26.18 14.71 -1.98
C PRO A 380 24.96 13.94 -1.48
N PRO A 381 23.86 14.63 -1.14
CA PRO A 381 22.59 13.99 -0.84
C PRO A 381 22.16 13.06 -1.96
N THR A 382 21.69 11.86 -1.62
CA THR A 382 21.10 10.95 -2.60
C THR A 382 19.73 11.49 -2.99
N LEU A 383 19.46 11.58 -4.29
CA LEU A 383 18.15 11.95 -4.81
C LEU A 383 17.19 10.76 -4.75
N PRO A 384 15.87 10.99 -4.67
CA PRO A 384 14.89 9.92 -4.85
C PRO A 384 14.99 9.27 -6.23
N ASN A 385 14.48 8.06 -6.36
CA ASN A 385 14.58 7.27 -7.59
C ASN A 385 13.25 7.05 -8.32
N ALA A 386 12.09 7.27 -7.68
CA ALA A 386 10.77 7.26 -8.31
C ALA A 386 10.74 8.13 -9.58
N ALA A 387 10.08 7.69 -10.63
CA ALA A 387 10.08 8.39 -11.91
C ALA A 387 9.10 9.57 -11.87
N VAL A 388 9.63 10.79 -12.05
CA VAL A 388 8.87 12.05 -11.96
C VAL A 388 8.86 12.85 -13.26
N LEU A 389 7.80 13.63 -13.46
CA LEU A 389 7.55 14.48 -14.64
C LEU A 389 8.33 15.79 -14.63
N ARG A 390 8.89 16.17 -13.49
CA ARG A 390 9.69 17.38 -13.27
C ARG A 390 10.98 16.95 -12.58
N PRO A 391 12.13 17.55 -12.90
CA PRO A 391 13.38 17.10 -12.33
C PRO A 391 13.42 17.39 -10.82
N TYR A 392 14.05 16.48 -10.07
CA TYR A 392 14.27 16.66 -8.65
C TYR A 392 15.05 17.93 -8.36
N ARG A 393 14.62 18.63 -7.31
CA ARG A 393 15.33 19.74 -6.70
C ARG A 393 16.56 19.22 -5.98
N GLN A 394 17.52 20.10 -5.87
CA GLN A 394 18.84 19.84 -5.29
C GLN A 394 18.97 20.66 -3.99
N PRO A 395 18.34 20.23 -2.88
CA PRO A 395 18.40 20.93 -1.60
C PRO A 395 19.81 20.97 -1.02
N LEU A 396 20.10 22.03 -0.26
CA LEU A 396 21.34 22.22 0.48
C LEU A 396 21.10 21.96 1.97
N PHE A 397 21.37 20.74 2.41
CA PHE A 397 21.22 20.35 3.81
C PHE A 397 22.44 20.72 4.65
N LYS A 398 22.18 21.05 5.91
CA LYS A 398 23.18 21.22 6.97
C LYS A 398 22.75 20.40 8.18
N THR A 399 23.58 19.43 8.56
CA THR A 399 23.40 18.66 9.79
C THR A 399 24.08 19.36 10.96
N THR A 400 23.53 19.24 12.16
CA THR A 400 24.19 19.70 13.40
C THR A 400 24.49 18.54 14.32
N THR A 401 25.63 18.60 15.02
CA THR A 401 26.05 17.60 16.01
C THR A 401 25.62 17.94 17.44
N LYS A 402 24.87 19.04 17.64
CA LYS A 402 24.40 19.48 18.97
C LYS A 402 22.92 19.19 19.18
N GLU A 403 22.12 19.38 18.14
CA GLU A 403 20.71 18.98 18.08
C GLU A 403 20.53 18.13 16.81
N PRO A 404 20.13 16.85 16.92
CA PRO A 404 20.06 15.94 15.79
C PRO A 404 18.90 16.30 14.86
N GLY A 405 19.19 17.09 13.84
CA GLY A 405 18.23 17.58 12.86
C GLY A 405 18.87 17.98 11.55
N ILE A 406 18.02 18.17 10.54
CA ILE A 406 18.38 18.59 9.18
C ILE A 406 17.89 20.01 8.97
N GLU A 407 18.79 20.96 8.70
CA GLU A 407 18.46 22.32 8.29
C GLU A 407 18.52 22.44 6.77
N ILE A 408 17.45 22.95 6.15
CA ILE A 408 17.42 23.24 4.70
C ILE A 408 17.92 24.68 4.50
N THR A 409 19.19 24.81 4.11
CA THR A 409 19.86 26.11 3.98
C THR A 409 19.65 26.79 2.62
N GLY A 410 19.10 26.07 1.64
CA GLY A 410 18.86 26.58 0.31
C GLY A 410 18.71 25.49 -0.74
N TYR A 411 18.91 25.86 -2.01
CA TYR A 411 18.77 25.01 -3.18
C TYR A 411 19.84 25.35 -4.22
N VAL A 412 20.41 24.33 -4.87
CA VAL A 412 21.20 24.53 -6.09
C VAL A 412 20.29 25.02 -7.22
N ASP A 413 20.76 26.03 -7.94
CA ASP A 413 20.07 26.65 -9.05
C ASP A 413 20.64 26.08 -10.37
N LEU A 414 19.97 25.03 -10.87
CA LEU A 414 20.42 24.26 -12.05
C LEU A 414 20.57 25.11 -13.32
N ASP A 415 19.85 26.24 -13.40
CA ASP A 415 19.79 27.13 -14.56
C ASP A 415 20.87 28.23 -14.55
N LYS A 416 21.75 28.28 -13.54
CA LYS A 416 22.82 29.30 -13.41
C LYS A 416 24.21 28.75 -13.70
N GLU A 417 25.15 29.65 -13.97
CA GLU A 417 26.56 29.37 -13.67
C GLU A 417 26.70 29.31 -12.14
N PRO A 418 27.24 28.21 -11.57
CA PRO A 418 28.21 27.30 -12.18
C PRO A 418 27.63 25.99 -12.76
N CYS A 419 26.34 25.70 -12.61
CA CYS A 419 25.80 24.40 -13.01
C CYS A 419 25.76 24.18 -14.53
N ARG A 420 25.50 25.22 -15.32
CA ARG A 420 25.68 25.16 -16.78
C ARG A 420 27.10 24.75 -17.17
N THR A 421 28.13 25.32 -16.52
CA THR A 421 29.53 24.90 -16.69
C THR A 421 29.75 23.43 -16.33
N VAL A 422 29.14 22.89 -15.26
CA VAL A 422 29.26 21.46 -14.93
C VAL A 422 28.57 20.57 -15.97
N GLN A 423 27.34 20.91 -16.36
CA GLN A 423 26.52 20.16 -17.31
C GLN A 423 27.15 20.11 -18.71
N THR A 424 27.73 21.23 -19.17
CA THR A 424 28.39 21.32 -20.49
C THR A 424 29.80 20.74 -20.50
N GLN A 425 30.40 20.49 -19.34
CA GLN A 425 31.79 20.00 -19.22
C GLN A 425 31.84 18.70 -18.39
N ALA A 426 31.03 17.73 -18.82
CA ALA A 426 30.99 16.38 -18.26
C ALA A 426 32.41 15.80 -18.09
N GLY A 427 32.67 15.15 -16.96
CA GLY A 427 34.00 14.62 -16.60
C GLY A 427 34.97 15.63 -15.96
N ARG A 428 34.76 16.95 -16.10
CA ARG A 428 35.68 17.99 -15.55
C ARG A 428 35.78 18.02 -14.02
N TYR A 429 34.78 17.50 -13.32
CA TYR A 429 34.66 17.59 -11.86
C TYR A 429 34.65 16.21 -11.18
N THR A 430 35.51 15.30 -11.65
CA THR A 430 35.57 13.90 -11.24
C THR A 430 36.63 13.60 -10.17
N SER A 431 37.75 14.32 -10.15
CA SER A 431 38.77 14.12 -9.10
C SER A 431 38.42 14.87 -7.81
N ALA A 432 38.78 14.29 -6.66
CA ALA A 432 38.58 14.90 -5.34
C ALA A 432 39.16 16.33 -5.23
N ALA A 433 40.24 16.64 -5.95
CA ALA A 433 40.82 17.99 -6.00
C ALA A 433 39.92 19.00 -6.76
N GLN A 434 39.33 18.59 -7.90
CA GLN A 434 38.38 19.41 -8.65
C GLN A 434 37.08 19.60 -7.86
N VAL A 435 36.57 18.52 -7.23
CA VAL A 435 35.39 18.54 -6.36
C VAL A 435 35.60 19.48 -5.17
N LYS A 436 36.71 19.35 -4.44
CA LYS A 436 37.05 20.21 -3.30
C LYS A 436 37.18 21.69 -3.72
N LYS A 437 37.78 21.97 -4.87
CA LYS A 437 37.87 23.32 -5.42
C LYS A 437 36.49 23.88 -5.75
N PHE A 438 35.64 23.12 -6.44
CA PHE A 438 34.27 23.53 -6.77
C PHE A 438 33.44 23.82 -5.51
N ARG A 439 33.43 22.90 -4.53
CA ARG A 439 32.77 23.10 -3.22
C ARG A 439 33.25 24.39 -2.55
N GLY A 440 34.56 24.63 -2.52
CA GLY A 440 35.14 25.84 -1.93
C GLY A 440 34.84 27.15 -2.67
N GLN A 441 34.40 27.10 -3.93
CA GLN A 441 34.02 28.27 -4.72
C GLN A 441 32.50 28.51 -4.77
N HIS A 442 31.68 27.47 -4.56
CA HIS A 442 30.23 27.52 -4.81
C HIS A 442 29.35 27.02 -3.66
N GLY A 443 29.92 26.40 -2.62
CA GLY A 443 29.21 25.96 -1.41
C GLY A 443 28.54 24.58 -1.49
N PHE A 444 28.54 23.92 -2.65
CA PHE A 444 27.84 22.64 -2.86
C PHE A 444 28.63 21.68 -3.79
N HIS A 445 28.18 20.43 -3.92
CA HIS A 445 28.88 19.41 -4.69
C HIS A 445 28.55 19.47 -6.20
N PRO A 446 29.51 19.34 -7.14
CA PRO A 446 29.23 19.45 -8.57
C PRO A 446 28.20 18.44 -9.11
N ARG A 447 28.07 17.23 -8.54
CA ARG A 447 26.98 16.30 -8.92
C ARG A 447 25.57 16.81 -8.59
N GLN A 448 25.42 17.82 -7.73
CA GLN A 448 24.14 18.49 -7.50
C GLN A 448 23.75 19.45 -8.65
N CYS A 449 24.57 19.54 -9.70
CA CYS A 449 24.19 20.14 -10.99
C CYS A 449 23.58 19.12 -11.98
N GLU A 450 23.53 17.83 -11.64
CA GLU A 450 22.86 16.81 -12.45
C GLU A 450 21.33 17.04 -12.43
N VAL A 451 20.74 17.11 -13.62
CA VAL A 451 19.28 17.13 -13.81
C VAL A 451 18.79 15.69 -13.78
N ASN A 452 17.96 15.32 -12.80
CA ASN A 452 17.52 13.95 -12.57
C ASN A 452 15.99 13.90 -12.48
N TYR A 453 15.37 12.89 -13.10
CA TYR A 453 13.90 12.70 -13.16
C TYR A 453 13.45 11.41 -12.47
N GLY A 454 14.29 10.89 -11.56
CA GLY A 454 14.28 9.50 -11.16
C GLY A 454 14.51 8.57 -12.34
N ARG A 455 14.19 7.29 -12.14
CA ARG A 455 14.38 6.23 -13.12
C ARG A 455 13.16 5.31 -13.10
N LEU A 456 12.86 4.76 -14.28
CA LEU A 456 12.00 3.58 -14.36
C LEU A 456 12.87 2.36 -14.08
N GLU A 457 12.33 1.33 -13.43
CA GLU A 457 13.10 0.13 -13.06
C GLU A 457 13.61 -0.60 -14.31
N HIS A 458 12.80 -0.63 -15.36
CA HIS A 458 13.19 -1.07 -16.71
C HIS A 458 12.81 0.02 -17.74
N ASP A 459 13.31 -0.07 -18.97
CA ASP A 459 12.97 0.91 -20.01
C ASP A 459 11.50 0.80 -20.46
N GLU A 460 10.95 1.87 -21.04
CA GLU A 460 9.54 1.93 -21.45
C GLU A 460 9.18 0.88 -22.53
N THR A 461 10.15 0.39 -23.32
CA THR A 461 9.92 -0.67 -24.31
C THR A 461 9.79 -2.03 -23.64
N PHE A 462 10.66 -2.35 -22.67
CA PHE A 462 10.50 -3.57 -21.86
C PHE A 462 9.19 -3.53 -21.06
N ILE A 463 8.91 -2.44 -20.34
CA ILE A 463 7.69 -2.28 -19.53
C ILE A 463 6.46 -2.52 -20.39
N ARG A 464 6.37 -1.87 -21.55
CA ARG A 464 5.27 -2.05 -22.50
C ARG A 464 5.18 -3.50 -22.98
N ASN A 465 6.26 -4.07 -23.49
CA ASN A 465 6.22 -5.41 -24.07
C ASN A 465 5.88 -6.48 -23.02
N PHE A 466 6.33 -6.33 -21.78
CA PHE A 466 5.98 -7.24 -20.69
C PHE A 466 4.51 -7.08 -20.27
N MET A 467 3.99 -5.84 -20.16
CA MET A 467 2.58 -5.60 -19.86
C MET A 467 1.63 -6.10 -20.96
N HIS A 468 2.00 -5.96 -22.24
CA HIS A 468 1.23 -6.54 -23.36
C HIS A 468 1.24 -8.07 -23.31
N ALA A 469 2.40 -8.69 -23.13
CA ALA A 469 2.50 -10.15 -23.08
C ALA A 469 1.76 -10.77 -21.87
N LEU A 470 1.74 -10.08 -20.72
CA LEU A 470 0.91 -10.47 -19.56
C LEU A 470 -0.60 -10.37 -19.83
N ALA A 471 -1.03 -9.32 -20.54
CA ALA A 471 -2.43 -9.10 -20.88
C ALA A 471 -2.93 -10.09 -21.94
N GLU A 472 -2.14 -10.34 -22.99
CA GLU A 472 -2.40 -11.36 -24.01
C GLU A 472 -2.59 -12.75 -23.37
N ASP A 473 -1.77 -13.09 -22.38
CA ASP A 473 -1.90 -14.30 -21.57
C ASP A 473 -3.12 -14.30 -20.62
N GLY A 474 -3.80 -13.17 -20.43
CA GLY A 474 -4.96 -13.03 -19.55
C GLY A 474 -4.64 -12.88 -18.06
N PHE A 475 -3.43 -12.44 -17.68
CA PHE A 475 -3.12 -12.12 -16.28
C PHE A 475 -3.75 -10.79 -15.83
N SER A 476 -4.14 -10.74 -14.55
CA SER A 476 -4.30 -9.47 -13.82
C SER A 476 -2.93 -8.82 -13.64
N ILE A 477 -2.84 -7.50 -13.80
CA ILE A 477 -1.56 -6.77 -13.70
C ILE A 477 -1.62 -5.81 -12.52
N HIS A 478 -0.64 -5.95 -11.61
CA HIS A 478 -0.48 -5.13 -10.43
C HIS A 478 0.84 -4.34 -10.54
N ALA A 479 0.73 -3.05 -10.86
CA ALA A 479 1.87 -2.18 -11.13
C ALA A 479 2.23 -1.34 -9.91
N HIS A 480 3.41 -1.56 -9.31
CA HIS A 480 4.02 -0.58 -8.41
C HIS A 480 4.41 0.65 -9.24
N ALA A 481 3.78 1.79 -8.94
CA ALA A 481 4.11 3.07 -9.55
C ALA A 481 3.95 4.18 -8.50
N ILE A 482 5.05 4.77 -8.07
CA ILE A 482 5.11 5.75 -6.98
C ILE A 482 5.09 7.17 -7.56
N GLY A 483 6.01 7.46 -8.49
CA GLY A 483 6.20 8.79 -9.08
C GLY A 483 5.20 9.13 -10.19
N ASP A 484 5.00 10.43 -10.44
CA ASP A 484 3.96 10.88 -11.37
C ASP A 484 4.27 10.60 -12.86
N ARG A 485 5.52 10.29 -13.22
CA ARG A 485 5.86 9.73 -14.54
C ARG A 485 5.61 8.22 -14.56
N ALA A 486 5.93 7.48 -13.50
CA ALA A 486 5.63 6.04 -13.43
C ALA A 486 4.12 5.78 -13.50
N VAL A 487 3.32 6.53 -12.74
CA VAL A 487 1.85 6.45 -12.82
C VAL A 487 1.38 6.80 -14.25
N ARG A 488 1.98 7.80 -14.90
CA ARG A 488 1.67 8.11 -16.31
C ARG A 488 2.01 6.98 -17.28
N VAL A 489 3.14 6.30 -17.11
CA VAL A 489 3.57 5.13 -17.89
C VAL A 489 2.63 3.95 -17.67
N ALA A 490 2.27 3.63 -16.43
CA ALA A 490 1.30 2.58 -16.11
C ALA A 490 -0.07 2.87 -16.76
N VAL A 491 -0.59 4.09 -16.59
CA VAL A 491 -1.88 4.52 -17.17
C VAL A 491 -1.83 4.62 -18.70
N ALA A 492 -0.67 4.90 -19.31
CA ALA A 492 -0.48 4.79 -20.76
C ALA A 492 -0.59 3.34 -21.23
N ASN A 493 0.16 2.43 -20.62
CA ASN A 493 0.09 1.01 -20.96
C ASN A 493 -1.31 0.44 -20.76
N PHE A 494 -1.98 0.67 -19.62
CA PHE A 494 -3.37 0.23 -19.43
C PHE A 494 -4.38 0.85 -20.42
N ALA A 495 -4.09 2.04 -20.98
CA ALA A 495 -4.85 2.60 -22.08
C ALA A 495 -4.54 1.95 -23.43
N GLU A 496 -3.33 1.42 -23.66
CA GLU A 496 -2.95 0.61 -24.84
C GLU A 496 -3.70 -0.72 -24.81
N LEU A 497 -3.52 -1.47 -23.72
CA LEU A 497 -4.12 -2.79 -23.50
C LEU A 497 -5.64 -2.78 -23.67
N ARG A 498 -6.32 -1.71 -23.20
CA ARG A 498 -7.78 -1.57 -23.37
C ARG A 498 -8.21 -1.27 -24.82
N ARG A 499 -7.35 -0.69 -25.66
CA ARG A 499 -7.65 -0.50 -27.09
C ARG A 499 -7.43 -1.78 -27.89
N GLU A 500 -6.46 -2.59 -27.48
CA GLU A 500 -6.04 -3.82 -28.17
C GLU A 500 -6.90 -5.03 -27.78
N PHE A 501 -7.06 -5.28 -26.47
CA PHE A 501 -7.78 -6.43 -25.92
C PHE A 501 -9.17 -6.08 -25.35
N GLY A 502 -9.58 -4.81 -25.44
CA GLY A 502 -10.88 -4.35 -24.95
C GLY A 502 -10.99 -4.33 -23.42
N ARG A 503 -12.19 -4.56 -22.89
CA ARG A 503 -12.42 -4.64 -21.44
C ARG A 503 -12.16 -6.08 -20.97
N HIS A 504 -10.91 -6.35 -20.57
CA HIS A 504 -10.54 -7.60 -19.90
C HIS A 504 -11.47 -7.92 -18.70
N THR A 505 -11.68 -9.22 -18.49
CA THR A 505 -12.24 -9.79 -17.26
C THR A 505 -11.26 -9.69 -16.09
N ALA A 506 -9.96 -9.74 -16.39
CA ALA A 506 -8.90 -9.45 -15.44
C ALA A 506 -8.82 -7.93 -15.14
N PRO A 507 -8.80 -7.51 -13.86
CA PRO A 507 -8.61 -6.12 -13.51
C PRO A 507 -7.15 -5.69 -13.68
N TYR A 508 -6.94 -4.38 -13.72
CA TYR A 508 -5.62 -3.75 -13.68
C TYR A 508 -5.56 -2.79 -12.49
N THR A 509 -4.50 -2.92 -11.70
CA THR A 509 -4.34 -2.20 -10.44
C THR A 509 -3.02 -1.44 -10.44
N ILE A 510 -3.07 -0.17 -10.07
CA ILE A 510 -1.88 0.61 -9.72
C ILE A 510 -1.74 0.58 -8.20
N ALA A 511 -0.56 0.21 -7.70
CA ALA A 511 -0.24 0.16 -6.30
C ALA A 511 0.46 1.43 -5.82
N HIS A 512 0.22 1.79 -4.56
CA HIS A 512 0.75 2.93 -3.82
C HIS A 512 0.29 4.29 -4.39
N ALA A 513 0.60 4.56 -5.67
CA ALA A 513 0.21 5.73 -6.43
C ALA A 513 0.44 7.05 -5.67
N GLN A 514 1.61 7.14 -5.03
CA GLN A 514 1.92 8.21 -4.07
C GLN A 514 1.80 9.58 -4.69
N LEU A 515 2.27 9.80 -5.93
CA LEU A 515 2.20 11.09 -6.62
C LEU A 515 1.42 10.96 -7.94
N ILE A 516 0.23 11.58 -8.06
CA ILE A 516 -0.58 11.52 -9.29
C ILE A 516 -0.91 12.90 -9.86
N HIS A 517 -0.35 13.18 -11.05
CA HIS A 517 -0.67 14.39 -11.83
C HIS A 517 -2.17 14.45 -12.18
N PRO A 518 -2.83 15.63 -12.19
CA PRO A 518 -4.29 15.73 -12.34
C PRO A 518 -4.84 15.16 -13.66
N ASP A 519 -4.02 15.10 -14.71
CA ASP A 519 -4.40 14.48 -15.99
C ASP A 519 -4.52 12.96 -15.89
N ASP A 520 -3.60 12.32 -15.15
CA ASP A 520 -3.60 10.87 -14.98
C ASP A 520 -4.74 10.42 -14.05
N ARG A 521 -5.17 11.25 -13.09
CA ARG A 521 -6.41 11.02 -12.31
C ARG A 521 -7.63 10.89 -13.24
N ARG A 522 -7.77 11.79 -14.22
CA ARG A 522 -8.86 11.74 -15.22
C ARG A 522 -8.77 10.50 -16.11
N ARG A 523 -7.55 10.10 -16.51
CA ARG A 523 -7.31 8.89 -17.31
C ARG A 523 -7.59 7.60 -16.53
N ILE A 524 -7.16 7.51 -15.27
CA ILE A 524 -7.47 6.42 -14.32
C ILE A 524 -8.99 6.22 -14.23
N GLY A 525 -9.74 7.30 -14.08
CA GLY A 525 -11.20 7.27 -13.99
C GLY A 525 -11.90 6.89 -15.31
N ALA A 526 -11.48 7.47 -16.44
CA ALA A 526 -12.00 7.07 -17.75
C ALA A 526 -11.71 5.59 -18.11
N LEU A 527 -10.66 5.01 -17.52
CA LEU A 527 -10.33 3.60 -17.61
C LEU A 527 -10.92 2.76 -16.46
N GLY A 528 -11.54 3.36 -15.45
CA GLY A 528 -12.03 2.65 -14.25
C GLY A 528 -10.97 1.73 -13.64
N LEU A 529 -9.71 2.17 -13.58
CA LEU A 529 -8.62 1.38 -12.99
C LEU A 529 -8.79 1.29 -11.48
N TYR A 530 -8.27 0.19 -10.92
CA TYR A 530 -8.14 0.05 -9.48
C TYR A 530 -6.87 0.76 -9.01
N VAL A 531 -6.94 1.44 -7.87
CA VAL A 531 -5.78 2.05 -7.21
C VAL A 531 -5.72 1.58 -5.77
N ALA A 532 -4.70 0.78 -5.46
CA ALA A 532 -4.43 0.24 -4.13
C ALA A 532 -3.64 1.26 -3.32
N PHE A 533 -4.33 1.96 -2.40
CA PHE A 533 -3.72 2.99 -1.56
C PHE A 533 -3.38 2.43 -0.17
N THR A 534 -2.14 2.69 0.26
CA THR A 534 -1.67 2.42 1.63
C THR A 534 -2.04 3.59 2.53
N PHE A 535 -3.22 3.54 3.16
CA PHE A 535 -3.76 4.70 3.89
C PHE A 535 -2.94 5.11 5.14
N SER A 536 -2.15 4.21 5.74
CA SER A 536 -1.22 4.54 6.85
C SER A 536 -0.18 5.59 6.48
N TRP A 537 0.38 5.53 5.27
CA TRP A 537 1.40 6.47 4.77
C TRP A 537 0.86 7.90 4.55
N MET A 538 -0.45 8.10 4.74
CA MET A 538 -1.10 9.42 4.71
C MET A 538 -1.09 10.11 6.08
N SER A 539 -0.39 9.51 7.07
CA SER A 539 -0.04 10.15 8.35
C SER A 539 1.09 11.17 8.13
N PRO A 540 0.89 12.47 8.39
CA PRO A 540 1.99 13.43 8.28
C PRO A 540 3.07 13.13 9.32
N ASN A 541 4.31 12.94 8.85
CA ASN A 541 5.46 12.54 9.65
C ASN A 541 6.66 13.41 9.24
N PRO A 542 6.95 14.52 9.96
CA PRO A 542 7.98 15.48 9.55
C PRO A 542 9.38 14.90 9.34
N ALA A 543 9.73 13.76 9.96
CA ALA A 543 11.00 13.10 9.74
C ALA A 543 11.07 12.39 8.37
N TYR A 544 9.97 11.76 7.96
CA TYR A 544 9.82 11.14 6.64
C TYR A 544 9.57 12.20 5.54
N ASP A 545 8.70 13.18 5.81
CA ASP A 545 8.35 14.23 4.85
C ASP A 545 9.55 15.11 4.45
N LEU A 546 10.59 15.19 5.29
CA LEU A 546 11.89 15.81 4.97
C LEU A 546 12.73 15.02 3.96
N LEU A 547 12.51 13.71 3.80
CA LEU A 547 13.16 12.87 2.80
C LEU A 547 12.52 13.00 1.42
N VAL A 548 11.24 13.37 1.37
CA VAL A 548 10.44 13.44 0.13
C VAL A 548 10.27 14.89 -0.33
N THR A 549 9.64 15.73 0.50
CA THR A 549 9.11 17.03 0.07
C THR A 549 10.17 18.02 -0.40
N PRO A 550 11.33 18.18 0.28
CA PRO A 550 12.38 19.10 -0.18
C PRO A 550 12.94 18.81 -1.57
N PHE A 551 12.90 17.56 -2.03
CA PHE A 551 13.37 17.18 -3.38
C PHE A 551 12.33 17.47 -4.48
N ILE A 552 11.06 17.72 -4.14
CA ILE A 552 9.98 17.95 -5.12
C ILE A 552 9.46 19.40 -5.07
N SER A 553 9.22 19.92 -3.86
CA SER A 553 8.77 21.29 -3.59
C SER A 553 9.89 22.08 -2.91
N ARG A 554 9.83 23.42 -2.98
CA ARG A 554 10.75 24.25 -2.18
C ARG A 554 10.23 24.30 -0.76
N VAL A 555 11.12 24.06 0.19
CA VAL A 555 10.87 24.14 1.64
C VAL A 555 11.88 25.13 2.21
N ARG A 556 11.40 26.18 2.90
CA ARG A 556 12.24 27.19 3.58
C ARG A 556 12.37 26.88 5.08
N ASP A 557 11.29 26.37 5.66
CA ASP A 557 11.17 25.92 7.05
C ASP A 557 10.14 24.79 7.14
N MET A 558 9.97 24.20 8.32
CA MET A 558 9.11 23.01 8.53
C MET A 558 7.62 23.25 8.22
N SER A 559 7.14 24.49 8.14
CA SER A 559 5.74 24.77 7.78
C SER A 559 5.48 24.62 6.27
N ASP A 560 6.48 24.87 5.42
CA ASP A 560 6.37 24.68 3.96
C ASP A 560 6.18 23.20 3.57
N LEU A 561 6.55 22.24 4.43
CA LEU A 561 6.33 20.80 4.18
C LEU A 561 4.86 20.49 3.90
N TYR A 562 3.95 21.21 4.56
CA TYR A 562 2.50 20.98 4.48
C TYR A 562 1.74 22.13 3.80
N ASP A 563 2.43 23.01 3.07
CA ASP A 563 1.83 24.09 2.29
C ASP A 563 0.80 23.55 1.27
N PRO A 564 -0.49 23.88 1.37
CA PRO A 564 -1.54 23.45 0.41
C PRO A 564 -1.35 24.03 -1.01
N ALA A 565 -0.45 25.00 -1.21
CA ALA A 565 -0.07 25.49 -2.53
C ALA A 565 1.04 24.65 -3.21
N SER A 566 1.80 23.86 -2.45
CA SER A 566 2.93 23.07 -2.91
C SER A 566 2.53 21.97 -3.90
N TYR A 567 3.51 21.47 -4.67
CA TYR A 567 3.23 20.41 -5.64
C TYR A 567 2.97 19.06 -4.96
N VAL A 568 3.67 18.78 -3.85
CA VAL A 568 3.47 17.56 -3.06
C VAL A 568 2.07 17.56 -2.46
N MET A 569 1.70 18.57 -1.67
CA MET A 569 0.40 18.58 -0.99
C MET A 569 -0.81 18.63 -1.93
N ARG A 570 -0.63 18.95 -3.22
CA ARG A 570 -1.70 18.91 -4.25
C ARG A 570 -1.78 17.59 -5.02
N ASN A 571 -0.75 16.75 -4.95
CA ASN A 571 -0.64 15.53 -5.78
C ASN A 571 -0.27 14.26 -5.00
N ALA A 572 0.13 14.40 -3.73
CA ALA A 572 0.42 13.30 -2.83
C ALA A 572 -0.87 12.66 -2.29
N TYR A 573 -0.97 11.34 -2.47
CA TYR A 573 -2.10 10.49 -2.09
C TYR A 573 -3.48 11.09 -2.45
N PRO A 574 -3.80 11.33 -3.73
CA PRO A 574 -4.98 12.09 -4.12
C PRO A 574 -6.23 11.20 -4.27
N VAL A 575 -6.60 10.52 -3.18
CA VAL A 575 -7.63 9.46 -3.14
C VAL A 575 -9.00 9.99 -3.56
N GLN A 576 -9.46 11.09 -2.97
CA GLN A 576 -10.79 11.65 -3.26
C GLN A 576 -10.88 12.23 -4.68
N SER A 577 -9.79 12.75 -5.24
CA SER A 577 -9.69 13.16 -6.64
C SER A 577 -9.74 11.98 -7.60
N VAL A 578 -9.08 10.86 -7.30
CA VAL A 578 -9.18 9.63 -8.10
C VAL A 578 -10.61 9.09 -8.07
N LEU A 579 -11.23 9.04 -6.88
CA LEU A 579 -12.62 8.63 -6.71
C LEU A 579 -13.59 9.54 -7.49
N LYS A 580 -13.42 10.87 -7.42
CA LYS A 580 -14.22 11.86 -8.18
C LYS A 580 -14.03 11.77 -9.70
N ALA A 581 -12.90 11.25 -10.17
CA ALA A 581 -12.66 11.00 -11.59
C ALA A 581 -13.33 9.70 -12.10
N GLY A 582 -13.77 8.81 -11.20
CA GLY A 582 -14.31 7.48 -11.52
C GLY A 582 -13.30 6.33 -11.35
N GLY A 583 -12.14 6.57 -10.72
CA GLY A 583 -11.18 5.52 -10.37
C GLY A 583 -11.66 4.70 -9.17
N VAL A 584 -11.37 3.40 -9.16
CA VAL A 584 -11.84 2.49 -8.10
C VAL A 584 -10.79 2.40 -6.99
N ILE A 585 -11.14 2.94 -5.82
CA ILE A 585 -10.27 2.89 -4.63
C ILE A 585 -10.34 1.50 -4.01
N VAL A 586 -9.18 0.89 -3.78
CA VAL A 586 -8.99 -0.33 -2.96
C VAL A 586 -7.87 -0.09 -1.94
N ALA A 587 -7.88 -0.85 -0.85
CA ALA A 587 -6.98 -0.63 0.27
C ALA A 587 -5.84 -1.67 0.30
N GLY A 588 -4.64 -1.21 0.62
CA GLY A 588 -3.50 -2.07 0.98
C GLY A 588 -3.00 -1.75 2.39
N SER A 589 -2.44 -2.74 3.10
CA SER A 589 -1.61 -2.46 4.28
C SER A 589 -0.16 -2.13 3.92
N ASP A 590 0.33 -2.74 2.85
CA ASP A 590 1.73 -2.90 2.48
C ASP A 590 2.60 -3.51 3.58
N ALA A 591 2.00 -4.19 4.57
CA ALA A 591 2.74 -4.81 5.65
C ALA A 591 3.71 -5.88 5.06
N PRO A 592 5.00 -5.89 5.47
CA PRO A 592 5.52 -5.34 6.71
C PRO A 592 6.15 -3.93 6.60
N VAL A 593 5.81 -3.12 5.58
CA VAL A 593 6.29 -1.73 5.49
C VAL A 593 5.78 -0.88 6.65
N ASP A 594 6.68 -0.11 7.25
CA ASP A 594 6.59 0.53 8.58
C ASP A 594 6.37 -0.44 9.76
N THR A 595 5.53 -1.46 9.62
CA THR A 595 5.24 -2.47 10.65
C THR A 595 4.60 -3.73 10.05
N ARG A 596 4.68 -4.84 10.79
CA ARG A 596 4.09 -6.14 10.42
C ARG A 596 2.57 -6.21 10.55
N ASP A 597 1.95 -5.31 11.31
CA ASP A 597 0.51 -5.31 11.57
C ASP A 597 -0.26 -4.55 10.46
N PRO A 598 -1.19 -5.21 9.73
CA PRO A 598 -2.00 -4.59 8.68
C PRO A 598 -2.94 -3.46 9.15
N ARG A 599 -3.29 -3.40 10.44
CA ARG A 599 -4.09 -2.33 11.10
C ARG A 599 -5.21 -1.71 10.25
N PRO A 600 -6.15 -2.48 9.68
CA PRO A 600 -7.12 -1.96 8.70
C PRO A 600 -7.98 -0.79 9.24
N PHE A 601 -8.28 -0.75 10.54
CA PHE A 601 -9.04 0.35 11.14
C PHE A 601 -8.22 1.63 11.35
N PHE A 602 -6.90 1.53 11.56
CA PHE A 602 -5.99 2.69 11.49
C PHE A 602 -5.93 3.24 10.06
N HIS A 603 -5.87 2.37 9.06
CA HIS A 603 -5.92 2.75 7.65
C HIS A 603 -7.25 3.45 7.30
N MET A 604 -8.39 2.92 7.75
CA MET A 604 -9.69 3.60 7.61
C MET A 604 -9.73 4.95 8.34
N ALA A 605 -9.17 5.03 9.56
CA ALA A 605 -9.11 6.28 10.32
C ALA A 605 -8.31 7.37 9.59
N LEU A 606 -7.17 7.04 8.97
CA LEU A 606 -6.41 8.01 8.18
C LEU A 606 -7.03 8.34 6.83
N ALA A 607 -7.75 7.42 6.19
CA ALA A 607 -8.50 7.71 4.97
C ALA A 607 -9.58 8.79 5.17
N VAL A 608 -10.22 8.82 6.35
CA VAL A 608 -11.25 9.82 6.70
C VAL A 608 -10.68 11.06 7.40
N SER A 609 -9.69 10.90 8.29
CA SER A 609 -9.14 12.01 9.08
C SER A 609 -7.98 12.73 8.40
N ARG A 610 -7.15 12.00 7.64
CA ARG A 610 -5.83 12.43 7.12
C ARG A 610 -4.93 13.06 8.18
N ALA A 611 -5.12 12.70 9.46
CA ALA A 611 -4.51 13.38 10.61
C ALA A 611 -3.70 12.41 11.47
N ASN A 612 -2.52 12.86 11.93
CA ASN A 612 -1.74 12.13 12.92
C ASN A 612 -2.22 12.43 14.36
N GLU A 613 -1.56 11.83 15.36
CA GLU A 613 -1.92 11.97 16.77
C GLU A 613 -1.79 13.40 17.34
N SER A 614 -0.98 14.27 16.72
CA SER A 614 -0.89 15.69 17.12
C SER A 614 -1.95 16.59 16.45
N GLY A 615 -2.83 16.01 15.63
CA GLY A 615 -3.87 16.73 14.89
C GLY A 615 -3.38 17.45 13.63
N LEU A 616 -2.11 17.28 13.25
CA LEU A 616 -1.58 17.75 11.98
C LEU A 616 -2.22 16.95 10.82
N VAL A 617 -2.64 17.64 9.75
CA VAL A 617 -3.45 17.03 8.67
C VAL A 617 -2.73 17.06 7.32
N PHE A 618 -2.50 15.89 6.73
CA PHE A 618 -1.87 15.74 5.42
C PHE A 618 -2.90 15.88 4.29
N ASN A 619 -2.95 17.06 3.65
CA ASN A 619 -3.76 17.32 2.45
C ASN A 619 -5.25 16.96 2.68
N ALA A 620 -5.92 17.78 3.50
CA ALA A 620 -7.29 17.57 3.98
C ALA A 620 -8.37 17.50 2.88
N ALA A 621 -8.07 17.99 1.66
CA ALA A 621 -9.00 17.96 0.53
C ALA A 621 -9.16 16.56 -0.09
N GLU A 622 -8.25 15.63 0.24
CA GLU A 622 -8.22 14.27 -0.30
C GLU A 622 -8.77 13.20 0.66
N ARG A 623 -9.42 13.62 1.76
CA ARG A 623 -10.23 12.76 2.64
C ARG A 623 -11.38 12.12 1.86
N ILE A 624 -11.68 10.85 2.16
CA ILE A 624 -12.87 10.12 1.65
C ILE A 624 -13.87 9.84 2.79
N SER A 625 -15.08 9.35 2.48
CA SER A 625 -16.02 8.94 3.53
C SER A 625 -15.69 7.56 4.09
N ILE A 626 -16.14 7.26 5.32
CA ILE A 626 -15.96 5.94 5.95
C ILE A 626 -16.55 4.81 5.11
N HIS A 627 -17.64 5.06 4.40
CA HIS A 627 -18.26 4.08 3.50
C HIS A 627 -17.38 3.76 2.29
N ASP A 628 -16.61 4.73 1.80
CA ASP A 628 -15.69 4.53 0.68
C ASP A 628 -14.44 3.76 1.15
N ALA A 629 -13.98 4.02 2.38
CA ALA A 629 -12.90 3.26 3.03
C ALA A 629 -13.32 1.81 3.35
N ILE A 630 -14.56 1.59 3.84
CA ILE A 630 -15.13 0.24 4.00
C ILE A 630 -15.25 -0.44 2.64
N ALA A 631 -15.76 0.23 1.60
CA ALA A 631 -15.86 -0.35 0.25
C ALA A 631 -14.49 -0.72 -0.33
N ALA A 632 -13.45 0.09 -0.06
CA ALA A 632 -12.06 -0.16 -0.46
C ALA A 632 -11.44 -1.41 0.18
N TYR A 633 -11.87 -1.78 1.40
CA TYR A 633 -11.50 -3.02 2.10
C TYR A 633 -12.49 -4.18 1.88
N THR A 634 -13.63 -3.97 1.21
CA THR A 634 -14.68 -4.99 1.02
C THR A 634 -15.03 -5.13 -0.46
N ARG A 635 -16.18 -4.60 -0.92
CA ARG A 635 -16.71 -4.86 -2.26
C ARG A 635 -15.78 -4.47 -3.42
N ASN A 636 -15.03 -3.37 -3.31
CA ASN A 636 -14.14 -2.91 -4.37
C ASN A 636 -12.92 -3.83 -4.47
N ALA A 637 -12.37 -4.22 -3.32
CA ALA A 637 -11.25 -5.16 -3.24
C ALA A 637 -11.68 -6.56 -3.68
N ALA A 638 -12.84 -7.05 -3.26
CA ALA A 638 -13.41 -8.28 -3.78
C ALA A 638 -13.56 -8.25 -5.31
N ALA A 639 -13.97 -7.13 -5.91
CA ALA A 639 -13.97 -6.97 -7.37
C ALA A 639 -12.55 -7.01 -7.97
N ALA A 640 -11.57 -6.30 -7.38
CA ALA A 640 -10.16 -6.30 -7.80
C ALA A 640 -9.49 -7.70 -7.71
N LEU A 641 -9.92 -8.57 -6.80
CA LEU A 641 -9.39 -9.93 -6.65
C LEU A 641 -10.20 -10.99 -7.42
N GLN A 642 -11.14 -10.57 -8.27
CA GLN A 642 -12.09 -11.44 -8.97
C GLN A 642 -12.86 -12.37 -7.99
N GLN A 643 -13.20 -11.83 -6.82
CA GLN A 643 -13.99 -12.45 -5.74
C GLN A 643 -15.33 -11.73 -5.53
N GLY A 644 -15.67 -10.73 -6.33
CA GLY A 644 -16.86 -9.89 -6.19
C GLY A 644 -18.23 -10.60 -6.35
N ASN A 645 -18.24 -11.88 -6.76
CA ASN A 645 -19.41 -12.78 -6.73
C ASN A 645 -19.41 -13.75 -5.53
N LEU A 646 -18.26 -13.89 -4.85
CA LEU A 646 -18.02 -14.83 -3.77
C LEU A 646 -18.23 -14.19 -2.39
N THR A 647 -17.69 -12.98 -2.20
CA THR A 647 -17.59 -12.31 -0.89
C THR A 647 -17.51 -10.78 -1.09
N GLY A 648 -17.14 -10.01 -0.05
CA GLY A 648 -17.04 -8.55 -0.07
C GLY A 648 -18.36 -7.78 0.12
N THR A 649 -19.50 -8.47 0.22
CA THR A 649 -20.80 -7.94 0.64
C THR A 649 -21.58 -8.99 1.44
N LEU A 650 -22.39 -8.55 2.41
CA LEU A 650 -23.30 -9.43 3.15
C LEU A 650 -24.60 -9.58 2.36
N ALA A 651 -24.70 -10.63 1.56
CA ALA A 651 -25.87 -10.94 0.76
C ALA A 651 -26.08 -12.46 0.64
N VAL A 652 -27.32 -12.88 0.41
CA VAL A 652 -27.68 -14.30 0.25
C VAL A 652 -26.87 -14.94 -0.88
N GLY A 653 -26.38 -16.16 -0.64
CA GLY A 653 -25.52 -16.91 -1.57
C GLY A 653 -24.04 -16.51 -1.56
N ARG A 654 -23.65 -15.42 -0.87
CA ARG A 654 -22.23 -15.11 -0.62
C ARG A 654 -21.64 -16.03 0.45
N LYS A 655 -20.33 -16.14 0.45
CA LYS A 655 -19.58 -16.82 1.51
C LYS A 655 -19.81 -16.11 2.84
N ALA A 656 -19.96 -16.89 3.91
CA ALA A 656 -19.95 -16.40 5.28
C ALA A 656 -18.50 -16.09 5.70
N ASP A 657 -17.93 -15.05 5.09
CA ASP A 657 -16.71 -14.41 5.58
C ASP A 657 -17.15 -13.12 6.27
N LEU A 658 -17.11 -13.11 7.60
CA LEU A 658 -17.75 -12.09 8.44
C LEU A 658 -16.79 -11.64 9.53
N ILE A 659 -16.90 -10.38 9.95
CA ILE A 659 -16.26 -9.90 11.18
C ILE A 659 -17.24 -9.18 12.08
N VAL A 660 -17.07 -9.34 13.39
CA VAL A 660 -17.78 -8.59 14.43
C VAL A 660 -16.79 -7.63 15.09
N LEU A 661 -17.16 -6.35 15.21
CA LEU A 661 -16.31 -5.30 15.78
C LEU A 661 -16.75 -4.95 17.21
N ASN A 662 -15.80 -4.47 18.03
CA ASN A 662 -16.11 -4.00 19.38
C ASN A 662 -16.94 -2.68 19.42
N GLN A 663 -17.04 -1.95 18.30
CA GLN A 663 -17.77 -0.68 18.18
C GLN A 663 -18.19 -0.38 16.73
N ASN A 664 -19.15 0.53 16.54
CA ASN A 664 -19.61 0.97 15.22
C ASN A 664 -18.67 2.04 14.62
N ILE A 665 -17.90 1.68 13.59
CA ILE A 665 -16.93 2.60 12.95
C ILE A 665 -17.59 3.70 12.12
N VAL A 666 -18.84 3.53 11.68
CA VAL A 666 -19.58 4.57 10.94
C VAL A 666 -19.93 5.72 11.89
N GLU A 667 -20.56 5.43 13.02
CA GLU A 667 -20.88 6.43 14.06
C GLU A 667 -19.63 7.17 14.56
N LEU A 668 -18.50 6.47 14.73
CA LEU A 668 -17.25 7.10 15.17
C LEU A 668 -16.68 8.06 14.12
N ALA A 669 -16.76 7.71 12.83
CA ALA A 669 -16.35 8.61 11.75
C ALA A 669 -17.27 9.85 11.66
N GLU A 670 -18.58 9.67 11.79
CA GLU A 670 -19.57 10.76 11.77
C GLU A 670 -19.41 11.73 12.95
N ARG A 671 -19.01 11.22 14.13
CA ARG A 671 -18.69 12.03 15.32
C ARG A 671 -17.28 12.61 15.32
N GLY A 672 -16.42 12.23 14.38
CA GLY A 672 -15.02 12.65 14.34
C GLY A 672 -14.11 11.97 15.38
N GLU A 673 -14.56 10.86 15.98
CA GLU A 673 -13.84 10.09 17.01
C GLU A 673 -12.72 9.21 16.41
N PHE A 674 -11.89 9.78 15.53
CA PHE A 674 -10.96 9.04 14.66
C PHE A 674 -9.92 8.22 15.43
N ALA A 675 -9.47 8.67 16.61
CA ALA A 675 -8.55 7.92 17.46
C ALA A 675 -9.21 6.63 18.01
N ARG A 676 -10.52 6.67 18.30
CA ARG A 676 -11.27 5.46 18.66
C ARG A 676 -11.50 4.57 17.46
N LEU A 677 -11.80 5.14 16.28
CA LEU A 677 -11.92 4.40 15.03
C LEU A 677 -10.64 3.61 14.75
N ALA A 678 -9.47 4.24 14.85
CA ALA A 678 -8.17 3.60 14.71
C ALA A 678 -7.95 2.44 15.71
N ALA A 679 -8.41 2.60 16.94
CA ALA A 679 -8.35 1.59 18.01
C ALA A 679 -9.49 0.55 17.98
N THR A 680 -10.21 0.41 16.86
CA THR A 680 -11.24 -0.62 16.70
C THR A 680 -10.61 -2.01 16.69
N GLN A 681 -11.21 -2.94 17.43
CA GLN A 681 -10.78 -4.33 17.50
C GLN A 681 -11.85 -5.23 16.90
N VAL A 682 -11.40 -6.28 16.22
CA VAL A 682 -12.25 -7.42 15.86
C VAL A 682 -12.48 -8.25 17.12
N VAL A 683 -13.71 -8.67 17.33
CA VAL A 683 -14.15 -9.55 18.43
C VAL A 683 -14.36 -10.98 17.92
N THR A 684 -14.75 -11.13 16.65
CA THR A 684 -14.91 -12.44 16.01
C THR A 684 -14.60 -12.32 14.52
N THR A 685 -13.84 -13.26 13.97
CA THR A 685 -13.66 -13.45 12.53
C THR A 685 -14.14 -14.83 12.13
N ILE A 686 -14.97 -14.85 11.09
CA ILE A 686 -15.60 -16.05 10.54
C ILE A 686 -15.14 -16.17 9.08
N PHE A 687 -14.76 -17.37 8.67
CA PHE A 687 -14.26 -17.67 7.33
C PHE A 687 -14.91 -18.95 6.80
N ASN A 688 -15.52 -18.90 5.61
CA ASN A 688 -16.36 -19.99 5.10
C ASN A 688 -17.36 -20.53 6.16
N GLY A 689 -17.94 -19.67 6.99
CA GLY A 689 -18.90 -20.03 8.05
C GLY A 689 -18.30 -20.57 9.36
N GLN A 690 -16.98 -20.81 9.43
CA GLN A 690 -16.30 -21.26 10.66
C GLN A 690 -15.70 -20.08 11.43
N THR A 691 -15.86 -20.03 12.75
CA THR A 691 -15.12 -19.07 13.59
C THR A 691 -13.64 -19.42 13.59
N VAL A 692 -12.80 -18.50 13.10
CA VAL A 692 -11.34 -18.68 12.97
C VAL A 692 -10.54 -17.73 13.87
N PHE A 693 -11.21 -16.76 14.48
CA PHE A 693 -10.70 -15.96 15.60
C PHE A 693 -11.89 -15.51 16.47
N GLU A 694 -11.72 -15.51 17.78
CA GLU A 694 -12.66 -14.97 18.78
C GLU A 694 -11.82 -14.33 19.89
N ALA A 695 -12.20 -13.14 20.36
CA ALA A 695 -11.48 -12.42 21.41
C ALA A 695 -11.92 -12.91 22.80
N ASN A 696 -10.94 -13.10 23.70
CA ASN A 696 -11.14 -13.51 25.09
C ASN A 696 -11.65 -12.37 25.99
#